data_AF-A0A2D6UHA6-F1
#
_entry.id   AF-A0A2D6UHA6-F1
#
_cell.length_a   1.000
_cell.length_b   1.000
_cell.length_c   1.000
_cell.angle_alpha   90.00
_cell.angle_beta   90.00
_cell.angle_gamma   90.00
#
_symmetry.space_group_name_H-M   'P 1'
#
loop_
_entity.id
_entity.type
_entity.pdbx_description
1 polymer ?
#
loop_
_entity_poly.entity_id
_entity_poly.type
_entity_poly.pdbx_seq_one_letter_code
_entity_poly.pdbx_strand_id
1 'polypeptide(L)'
;HFVLQTSMNGKEWTTHARYPKDTAPWDGRPVVTSFPTYRGGFPVSNPEGLELPEDWHTKMEKLSSSPNCKYLAAHVPNLTMKNEVVVDTGHPGYSGLVRFRAMFYQPNLAVRKFKVTGLPVPEGRTGAWSLFFIDGQPVDEGAEKPLEIERELAPGLHTIDIWHHGSRARTTAAKLAILCDQEGSDELLPCPDEMFDPTTFPEGVQAKLPQPAKITAGEGGLLEVAFGDQTQTRLIRFVITGFKGVAPAVKKVTLADRAGKQLLPVEQDFMALRQNNQLEVLPGDTITARYEDPVSATPKRNRHEKRITVAFNTAKLTASFLNYETNPRTGERTLVLEQIRRFQYDDPVAIVIDDADMDGGPARDVVDFRVETSNGQKVVLKAVETGEHTGRFIGRVFPVEGTPSRDSEIQLPPGGTLTAFYRDAENLDPGIPTDRVVSISHAQYVEPQMGLYTVNAKAIPELEEEASGPAPAKSNKRQRSGPEVVKPRQTLIYNYIGTAGQATDTPVSIQGADLRFDVVSPHLAFAGSSQVNAYVQTREGIMAYMKKTPDMSAPPFFSKEVPGTLKVTGSLSKAAPQVPDGYALGTGGKSAGNTSPLEEGRFQFTVPLVLGDLPVRSYANKSAEKLPSSAFPDGLAVKAGEEVLVGFEWETPDGETKWIKQNFKVGGHAFLDVMQNGYAKALHRVYVGEKVYIRLIARALDKGPERDMTYVELSSGSGIKTKYQVQETEGHSGIFKGVFTVGYDDRTAEETNAELPPVALNGFPVKYGDQIAVSYENQVRRVEVNNGADGGIQPFSKRYTGDEMAVRTSFTLAECFFELAKKHREMDQESLARREIGHARKLLAEALATHRDEELKAHAEYLLGNLAQEFADLAKNDVSKLPMYQDALARFSKIPTDYPESEFAAKAQYKTALVYEKMGEIDNSVEEYVKLAYKYPNHELIPMVMSRLGDYFQKKGQQFKDRAKPLREKTDEPSVAEVLRLDGLSYPEFLNAAMVFTKLLTRFPDDPLAGLAGIRAGQNFMRALQYEKSINVFQDVIENEEFEGGKIRAQAMFWGAYSRELYPTSKEDYRTRGKMIREAYQMYRRITFDFPDSIWAKRARGRLADPVFERIIEVENEARERLLEAMKYHR
;
A
#
# COMPACT_ATOMS: atom_id res chain seq x y z
N HIS A 1 9.94 13.49 -47.39
CA HIS A 1 9.71 12.42 -46.42
C HIS A 1 8.79 12.94 -45.35
N PHE A 2 7.66 12.28 -45.14
CA PHE A 2 6.71 12.69 -44.11
C PHE A 2 5.86 11.51 -43.63
N VAL A 3 5.21 11.70 -42.47
CA VAL A 3 4.16 10.84 -41.93
C VAL A 3 2.87 11.63 -41.83
N LEU A 4 1.76 11.01 -42.21
CA LEU A 4 0.42 11.55 -42.04
C LEU A 4 -0.32 10.77 -40.97
N GLN A 5 -0.81 11.50 -39.95
CA GLN A 5 -1.56 10.93 -38.85
C GLN A 5 -2.89 11.64 -38.66
N THR A 6 -3.87 10.92 -38.14
CA THR A 6 -5.11 11.51 -37.66
C THR A 6 -5.28 11.24 -36.17
N SER A 7 -6.08 12.07 -35.52
CA SER A 7 -6.52 11.85 -34.15
C SER A 7 -7.92 12.39 -33.95
N MET A 8 -8.65 11.76 -33.03
CA MET A 8 -9.95 12.24 -32.59
C MET A 8 -9.82 13.17 -31.36
N ASN A 9 -8.84 12.93 -30.48
CA ASN A 9 -8.68 13.62 -29.20
C ASN A 9 -7.31 14.29 -28.96
N GLY A 10 -6.39 14.18 -29.92
CA GLY A 10 -5.04 14.74 -29.84
C GLY A 10 -4.05 13.93 -28.98
N LYS A 11 -4.52 12.90 -28.27
CA LYS A 11 -3.69 11.98 -27.46
C LYS A 11 -3.31 10.74 -28.28
N GLU A 12 -4.30 10.10 -28.88
CA GLU A 12 -4.11 8.88 -29.66
C GLU A 12 -4.02 9.21 -31.14
N TRP A 13 -2.91 8.82 -31.78
CA TRP A 13 -2.64 9.13 -33.17
C TRP A 13 -2.55 7.85 -34.00
N THR A 14 -3.34 7.79 -35.07
CA THR A 14 -3.27 6.72 -36.05
C THR A 14 -2.48 7.17 -37.26
N THR A 15 -1.41 6.46 -37.59
CA THR A 15 -0.65 6.70 -38.82
C THR A 15 -1.37 6.09 -40.01
N HIS A 16 -1.77 6.94 -40.97
CA HIS A 16 -2.49 6.52 -42.17
C HIS A 16 -1.58 6.35 -43.38
N ALA A 17 -0.46 7.06 -43.43
CA ALA A 17 0.48 6.94 -44.55
C ALA A 17 1.89 7.40 -44.19
N ARG A 18 2.88 6.74 -44.78
CA ARG A 18 4.29 7.15 -44.83
C ARG A 18 4.72 7.42 -46.26
N TYR A 19 5.45 8.51 -46.51
CA TYR A 19 5.91 8.87 -47.85
C TYR A 19 7.42 9.07 -47.90
N PRO A 20 8.15 8.50 -48.89
CA PRO A 20 7.64 7.92 -50.15
C PRO A 20 7.31 6.42 -50.13
N LYS A 21 7.64 5.69 -49.05
CA LYS A 21 7.49 4.24 -48.97
C LYS A 21 6.73 3.84 -47.69
N ASP A 22 5.66 3.07 -47.86
CA ASP A 22 4.87 2.46 -46.79
C ASP A 22 4.51 1.03 -47.19
N THR A 23 5.37 0.06 -46.83
CA THR A 23 5.27 -1.32 -47.34
C THR A 23 4.20 -2.17 -46.67
N ALA A 24 3.79 -1.81 -45.45
CA ALA A 24 2.75 -2.47 -44.71
C ALA A 24 2.01 -1.40 -43.89
N PRO A 25 1.14 -0.61 -44.54
CA PRO A 25 0.40 0.44 -43.85
C PRO A 25 -0.58 -0.18 -42.84
N TRP A 26 -0.92 0.57 -41.79
CA TRP A 26 -1.80 0.07 -40.74
C TRP A 26 -3.25 0.03 -41.23
N ASP A 27 -3.75 -1.17 -41.49
CA ASP A 27 -5.09 -1.46 -42.00
C ASP A 27 -5.87 -2.50 -41.18
N GLY A 28 -5.40 -2.75 -39.95
CA GLY A 28 -5.94 -3.77 -39.04
C GLY A 28 -5.30 -5.14 -39.19
N ARG A 29 -4.60 -5.43 -40.30
CA ARG A 29 -3.83 -6.69 -40.42
C ARG A 29 -2.62 -6.67 -39.48
N PRO A 30 -2.17 -7.84 -39.00
CA PRO A 30 -1.02 -7.89 -38.12
C PRO A 30 0.23 -7.40 -38.86
N VAL A 31 0.97 -6.53 -38.19
CA VAL A 31 2.13 -5.88 -38.75
C VAL A 31 3.28 -5.94 -37.77
N VAL A 32 4.46 -6.29 -38.28
CA VAL A 32 5.71 -6.13 -37.56
C VAL A 32 6.46 -4.96 -38.15
N THR A 33 6.92 -4.07 -37.30
CA THR A 33 7.70 -2.89 -37.67
C THR A 33 9.00 -2.86 -36.88
N SER A 34 10.10 -2.44 -37.50
CA SER A 34 11.39 -2.37 -36.81
C SER A 34 12.34 -1.32 -37.39
N PHE A 35 13.25 -0.81 -36.54
CA PHE A 35 14.37 0.04 -36.95
C PHE A 35 15.60 -0.14 -36.03
N PRO A 36 16.83 0.14 -36.50
CA PRO A 36 18.04 -0.03 -35.69
C PRO A 36 18.11 1.04 -34.59
N THR A 37 18.51 0.68 -33.38
CA THR A 37 18.69 1.68 -32.30
C THR A 37 20.16 2.09 -32.12
N TYR A 38 21.04 1.50 -32.92
CA TYR A 38 22.47 1.79 -32.98
C TYR A 38 22.89 1.92 -34.44
N ARG A 39 23.82 2.85 -34.75
CA ARG A 39 24.40 3.14 -36.08
C ARG A 39 23.41 2.99 -37.26
N GLY A 40 22.81 4.11 -37.70
CA GLY A 40 21.86 4.10 -38.84
C GLY A 40 20.39 3.98 -38.42
N GLY A 41 20.11 4.27 -37.15
CA GLY A 41 18.77 4.56 -36.67
C GLY A 41 18.82 5.32 -35.35
N PHE A 42 17.73 5.33 -34.57
CA PHE A 42 17.56 6.24 -33.45
C PHE A 42 17.84 5.56 -32.11
N PRO A 43 18.75 6.06 -31.26
CA PRO A 43 18.92 5.53 -29.91
C PRO A 43 17.62 5.71 -29.14
N VAL A 44 17.26 4.77 -28.26
CA VAL A 44 16.01 4.82 -27.46
C VAL A 44 16.32 4.71 -25.97
N SER A 45 15.44 5.27 -25.13
CA SER A 45 15.51 5.17 -23.68
C SER A 45 15.23 3.75 -23.19
N ASN A 46 15.62 3.46 -21.94
CA ASN A 46 15.18 2.25 -21.24
C ASN A 46 13.83 2.54 -20.53
N PRO A 47 12.88 1.60 -20.48
CA PRO A 47 11.67 1.73 -19.68
C PRO A 47 11.97 1.86 -18.18
N GLU A 48 11.22 2.73 -17.48
CA GLU A 48 11.26 2.87 -16.01
C GLU A 48 10.24 1.95 -15.29
N GLY A 49 9.47 1.17 -16.06
CA GLY A 49 8.43 0.27 -15.59
C GLY A 49 7.81 -0.54 -16.75
N LEU A 50 6.52 -0.86 -16.66
CA LEU A 50 5.75 -1.51 -17.73
C LEU A 50 5.08 -0.53 -18.71
N GLU A 51 5.25 0.77 -18.51
CA GLU A 51 4.76 1.80 -19.42
C GLU A 51 5.61 1.89 -20.69
N LEU A 52 4.98 2.26 -21.80
CA LEU A 52 5.67 2.47 -23.07
C LEU A 52 6.42 3.81 -23.04
N PRO A 53 7.76 3.85 -23.20
CA PRO A 53 8.49 5.11 -23.24
C PRO A 53 8.03 6.01 -24.38
N GLU A 54 7.85 7.30 -24.12
CA GLU A 54 7.34 8.27 -25.10
C GLU A 54 8.22 8.32 -26.36
N ASP A 55 9.54 8.15 -26.19
CA ASP A 55 10.49 8.20 -27.29
C ASP A 55 10.42 6.95 -28.20
N TRP A 56 10.07 5.77 -27.67
CA TRP A 56 9.84 4.56 -28.47
C TRP A 56 8.68 4.79 -29.42
N HIS A 57 7.53 5.20 -28.88
CA HIS A 57 6.33 5.50 -29.65
C HIS A 57 6.60 6.62 -30.67
N THR A 58 7.22 7.72 -30.22
CA THR A 58 7.52 8.87 -31.08
C THR A 58 8.45 8.51 -32.24
N LYS A 59 9.52 7.74 -32.00
CA LYS A 59 10.46 7.35 -33.07
C LYS A 59 9.81 6.39 -34.06
N MET A 60 9.02 5.42 -33.57
CA MET A 60 8.32 4.46 -34.42
C MET A 60 7.24 5.13 -35.28
N GLU A 61 6.42 5.99 -34.68
CA GLU A 61 5.27 6.58 -35.37
C GLU A 61 5.61 7.85 -36.16
N LYS A 62 6.46 8.74 -35.62
CA LYS A 62 6.73 10.05 -36.26
C LYS A 62 7.99 10.07 -37.11
N LEU A 63 9.03 9.31 -36.75
CA LEU A 63 10.35 9.38 -37.41
C LEU A 63 10.64 8.22 -38.38
N SER A 64 9.73 7.25 -38.51
CA SER A 64 9.90 6.06 -39.36
C SER A 64 10.08 6.37 -40.85
N SER A 65 9.58 7.51 -41.35
CA SER A 65 9.79 7.93 -42.74
C SER A 65 11.10 8.69 -42.97
N SER A 66 11.91 8.94 -41.94
CA SER A 66 13.17 9.69 -42.07
C SER A 66 14.14 9.00 -43.03
N PRO A 67 14.79 9.73 -43.95
CA PRO A 67 15.76 9.15 -44.88
C PRO A 67 16.98 8.52 -44.19
N ASN A 68 17.24 8.88 -42.93
CA ASN A 68 18.35 8.36 -42.13
C ASN A 68 17.97 7.15 -41.27
N CYS A 69 16.71 6.69 -41.35
CA CYS A 69 16.19 5.56 -40.59
C CYS A 69 15.96 4.36 -41.51
N LYS A 70 16.60 3.22 -41.22
CA LYS A 70 16.30 1.95 -41.89
C LYS A 70 15.00 1.35 -41.31
N TYR A 71 13.85 1.96 -41.59
CA TYR A 71 12.57 1.43 -41.15
C TYR A 71 12.12 0.24 -42.03
N LEU A 72 11.69 -0.84 -41.39
CA LEU A 72 11.04 -1.98 -42.03
C LEU A 72 9.63 -2.17 -41.47
N ALA A 73 8.71 -2.53 -42.35
CA ALA A 73 7.35 -2.92 -42.00
C ALA A 73 6.88 -4.04 -42.94
N ALA A 74 6.32 -5.11 -42.38
CA ALA A 74 5.72 -6.20 -43.16
C ALA A 74 4.46 -6.74 -42.46
N HIS A 75 3.46 -7.10 -43.27
CA HIS A 75 2.31 -7.87 -42.78
C HIS A 75 2.73 -9.30 -42.48
N VAL A 76 2.24 -9.82 -41.37
CA VAL A 76 2.46 -11.19 -40.92
C VAL A 76 1.10 -11.80 -40.54
N PRO A 77 0.92 -13.12 -40.57
CA PRO A 77 -0.30 -13.74 -40.06
C PRO A 77 -0.37 -13.66 -38.53
N ASN A 78 0.78 -13.76 -37.84
CA ASN A 78 0.89 -13.77 -36.38
C ASN A 78 2.32 -13.39 -35.93
N LEU A 79 2.56 -13.28 -34.62
CA LEU A 79 3.85 -12.90 -34.03
C LEU A 79 4.98 -13.90 -34.35
N THR A 80 4.67 -15.14 -34.73
CA THR A 80 5.65 -16.18 -35.05
C THR A 80 6.61 -15.69 -36.14
N MET A 81 7.71 -15.06 -35.72
CA MET A 81 8.56 -14.29 -36.62
C MET A 81 9.35 -15.24 -37.52
N LYS A 82 9.19 -15.08 -38.83
CA LYS A 82 10.23 -15.48 -39.78
C LYS A 82 11.31 -14.39 -39.75
N ASN A 83 12.59 -14.77 -39.88
CA ASN A 83 13.77 -13.88 -39.80
C ASN A 83 13.71 -12.62 -40.69
N GLU A 84 12.77 -12.53 -41.62
CA GLU A 84 12.62 -11.51 -42.66
C GLU A 84 12.15 -10.15 -42.13
N VAL A 85 11.58 -10.05 -40.91
CA VAL A 85 10.96 -8.80 -40.41
C VAL A 85 11.75 -8.08 -39.31
N VAL A 86 12.91 -8.63 -38.92
CA VAL A 86 13.86 -7.96 -38.03
C VAL A 86 14.87 -7.18 -38.86
N VAL A 87 14.88 -5.85 -38.71
CA VAL A 87 15.80 -4.97 -39.42
C VAL A 87 17.27 -5.37 -39.31
N ASP A 88 17.99 -5.19 -40.41
CA ASP A 88 19.43 -5.31 -40.41
C ASP A 88 20.09 -4.14 -39.66
N THR A 89 20.59 -4.46 -38.46
CA THR A 89 21.33 -3.55 -37.59
C THR A 89 22.81 -3.41 -37.99
N GLY A 90 23.29 -4.11 -39.01
CA GLY A 90 24.67 -4.08 -39.50
C GLY A 90 25.65 -4.98 -38.72
N HIS A 91 25.31 -5.39 -37.50
CA HIS A 91 26.07 -6.37 -36.72
C HIS A 91 25.11 -7.21 -35.84
N PRO A 92 25.28 -8.54 -35.69
CA PRO A 92 24.36 -9.38 -34.93
C PRO A 92 24.14 -8.94 -33.47
N GLY A 93 25.16 -8.35 -32.84
CA GLY A 93 25.10 -7.82 -31.47
C GLY A 93 24.47 -6.42 -31.35
N TYR A 94 24.24 -5.70 -32.44
CA TYR A 94 23.64 -4.36 -32.38
C TYR A 94 22.13 -4.44 -32.20
N SER A 95 21.61 -3.48 -31.42
CA SER A 95 20.21 -3.45 -31.01
C SER A 95 19.29 -2.84 -32.05
N GLY A 96 18.06 -3.34 -32.09
CA GLY A 96 16.94 -2.78 -32.84
C GLY A 96 15.71 -2.65 -31.93
N LEU A 97 14.78 -1.80 -32.32
CA LEU A 97 13.45 -1.74 -31.74
C LEU A 97 12.48 -2.44 -32.70
N VAL A 98 11.68 -3.36 -32.18
CA VAL A 98 10.68 -4.14 -32.92
C VAL A 98 9.32 -3.95 -32.24
N ARG A 99 8.28 -3.72 -33.04
CA ARG A 99 6.88 -3.68 -32.59
C ARG A 99 6.07 -4.67 -33.42
N PHE A 100 5.35 -5.56 -32.76
CA PHE A 100 4.24 -6.31 -33.35
C PHE A 100 2.92 -5.67 -32.92
N ARG A 101 2.02 -5.46 -33.88
CA ARG A 101 0.68 -4.92 -33.63
C ARG A 101 -0.35 -5.76 -34.37
N ALA A 102 -1.44 -6.14 -33.72
CA ALA A 102 -2.55 -6.87 -34.32
C ALA A 102 -3.90 -6.42 -33.72
N MET A 103 -4.98 -6.64 -34.47
CA MET A 103 -6.36 -6.54 -33.94
C MET A 103 -6.97 -7.93 -33.86
N PHE A 104 -7.88 -8.14 -32.90
CA PHE A 104 -8.73 -9.33 -32.85
C PHE A 104 -10.14 -8.95 -32.42
N TYR A 105 -11.12 -9.80 -32.75
CA TYR A 105 -12.51 -9.58 -32.39
C TYR A 105 -12.91 -10.48 -31.21
N GLN A 106 -13.47 -9.87 -30.17
CA GLN A 106 -14.07 -10.56 -29.04
C GLN A 106 -15.60 -10.53 -29.20
N PRO A 107 -16.28 -11.67 -29.40
CA PRO A 107 -17.72 -11.68 -29.70
C PRO A 107 -18.60 -11.40 -28.47
N ASN A 108 -18.18 -11.86 -27.29
CA ASN A 108 -18.93 -11.78 -26.04
C ASN A 108 -18.02 -11.30 -24.90
N LEU A 109 -18.58 -10.74 -23.83
CA LEU A 109 -17.80 -10.40 -22.63
C LEU A 109 -17.14 -11.66 -22.08
N ALA A 110 -15.81 -11.69 -21.99
CA ALA A 110 -15.08 -12.86 -21.52
C ALA A 110 -13.76 -12.48 -20.84
N VAL A 111 -13.37 -13.26 -19.84
CA VAL A 111 -12.02 -13.20 -19.28
C VAL A 111 -11.09 -13.97 -20.21
N ARG A 112 -10.14 -13.25 -20.82
CA ARG A 112 -9.16 -13.82 -21.74
C ARG A 112 -7.78 -13.74 -21.14
N LYS A 113 -6.95 -14.74 -21.45
CA LYS A 113 -5.57 -14.79 -20.98
C LYS A 113 -4.64 -14.98 -22.16
N PHE A 114 -3.68 -14.06 -22.27
CA PHE A 114 -2.67 -14.06 -23.33
C PHE A 114 -1.27 -14.07 -22.74
N LYS A 115 -0.34 -14.74 -23.40
CA LYS A 115 1.06 -14.83 -23.00
C LYS A 115 2.00 -14.71 -24.19
N VAL A 116 3.02 -13.87 -24.07
CA VAL A 116 4.10 -13.78 -25.04
C VAL A 116 5.27 -14.65 -24.59
N THR A 117 5.78 -15.50 -25.49
CA THR A 117 6.90 -16.41 -25.23
C THR A 117 8.15 -16.02 -26.00
N GLY A 118 9.32 -16.50 -25.54
CA GLY A 118 10.61 -16.32 -26.22
C GLY A 118 11.30 -14.98 -25.99
N LEU A 119 10.62 -13.97 -25.43
CA LEU A 119 11.18 -12.68 -25.11
C LEU A 119 11.69 -12.60 -23.66
N PRO A 120 12.81 -11.90 -23.39
CA PRO A 120 13.29 -11.69 -22.03
C PRO A 120 12.37 -10.74 -21.27
N VAL A 121 12.20 -11.03 -19.98
CA VAL A 121 11.56 -10.17 -18.98
C VAL A 121 12.47 -8.95 -18.70
N PRO A 122 11.92 -7.78 -18.34
CA PRO A 122 12.68 -6.59 -17.93
C PRO A 122 13.65 -6.83 -16.75
N GLU A 123 14.79 -7.48 -17.00
CA GLU A 123 15.85 -7.65 -16.01
C GLU A 123 17.04 -6.77 -16.40
N GLY A 124 17.29 -5.74 -15.58
CA GLY A 124 18.21 -4.62 -15.83
C GLY A 124 19.68 -4.97 -16.10
N ARG A 125 20.04 -6.25 -16.25
CA ARG A 125 21.39 -6.72 -16.60
C ARG A 125 21.55 -7.10 -18.08
N THR A 126 20.47 -7.32 -18.83
CA THR A 126 20.56 -7.95 -20.16
C THR A 126 20.62 -6.97 -21.34
N GLY A 127 20.26 -5.69 -21.13
CA GLY A 127 20.20 -4.67 -22.19
C GLY A 127 19.08 -4.91 -23.21
N ALA A 128 18.11 -5.78 -22.89
CA ALA A 128 16.93 -6.05 -23.70
C ALA A 128 15.65 -5.84 -22.89
N TRP A 129 14.63 -5.27 -23.51
CA TRP A 129 13.38 -4.88 -22.87
C TRP A 129 12.20 -5.32 -23.71
N SER A 130 11.18 -5.89 -23.07
CA SER A 130 9.98 -6.38 -23.75
C SER A 130 8.74 -5.93 -22.99
N LEU A 131 7.78 -5.34 -23.71
CA LEU A 131 6.52 -4.83 -23.18
C LEU A 131 5.35 -5.44 -23.96
N PHE A 132 4.28 -5.78 -23.27
CA PHE A 132 3.07 -6.38 -23.84
C PHE A 132 1.85 -5.61 -23.36
N PHE A 133 0.97 -5.23 -24.29
CA PHE A 133 -0.23 -4.45 -24.06
C PHE A 133 -1.44 -5.11 -24.75
N ILE A 134 -2.58 -5.04 -24.06
CA ILE A 134 -3.91 -5.24 -24.65
C ILE A 134 -4.66 -3.91 -24.50
N ASP A 135 -5.14 -3.36 -25.61
CA ASP A 135 -5.80 -2.03 -25.65
C ASP A 135 -4.95 -0.92 -25.01
N GLY A 136 -3.65 -0.95 -25.29
CA GLY A 136 -2.68 0.03 -24.77
C GLY A 136 -2.35 -0.12 -23.28
N GLN A 137 -2.93 -1.07 -22.57
CA GLN A 137 -2.72 -1.27 -21.14
C GLN A 137 -1.87 -2.53 -20.86
N PRO A 138 -0.78 -2.43 -20.07
CA PRO A 138 0.04 -3.57 -19.68
C PRO A 138 -0.64 -4.42 -18.61
N VAL A 139 0.04 -5.42 -18.06
CA VAL A 139 -0.40 -6.10 -16.83
C VAL A 139 -0.35 -5.15 -15.63
N ASP A 140 -1.13 -5.43 -14.58
CA ASP A 140 -1.18 -4.65 -13.35
C ASP A 140 0.19 -4.53 -12.67
N GLU A 141 0.41 -3.41 -11.96
CA GLU A 141 1.66 -3.15 -11.23
C GLU A 141 1.96 -4.25 -10.20
N GLY A 142 3.19 -4.76 -10.21
CA GLY A 142 3.66 -5.80 -9.28
C GLY A 142 3.44 -7.25 -9.73
N ALA A 143 2.90 -7.49 -10.93
CA ALA A 143 2.74 -8.84 -11.48
C ALA A 143 4.09 -9.56 -11.68
N GLU A 144 4.18 -10.82 -11.23
CA GLU A 144 5.38 -11.65 -11.38
C GLU A 144 5.73 -12.00 -12.84
N LYS A 145 4.74 -11.93 -13.74
CA LYS A 145 4.86 -12.33 -15.16
C LYS A 145 4.41 -11.20 -16.08
N PRO A 146 5.30 -10.24 -16.43
CA PRO A 146 4.91 -9.03 -17.17
C PRO A 146 4.53 -9.25 -18.65
N LEU A 147 4.76 -10.46 -19.17
CA LEU A 147 4.38 -10.86 -20.53
C LEU A 147 3.17 -11.81 -20.54
N GLU A 148 2.40 -11.87 -19.45
CA GLU A 148 1.18 -12.67 -19.31
C GLU A 148 0.05 -11.75 -18.80
N ILE A 149 -0.98 -11.51 -19.62
CA ILE A 149 -2.12 -10.63 -19.31
C ILE A 149 -3.39 -11.47 -19.22
N GLU A 150 -4.11 -11.38 -18.09
CA GLU A 150 -5.46 -11.92 -17.90
C GLU A 150 -6.41 -10.73 -17.68
N ARG A 151 -7.41 -10.55 -18.55
CA ARG A 151 -8.31 -9.40 -18.52
C ARG A 151 -9.71 -9.75 -19.02
N GLU A 152 -10.73 -9.14 -18.43
CA GLU A 152 -12.09 -9.16 -18.96
C GLU A 152 -12.20 -8.21 -20.17
N LEU A 153 -12.57 -8.75 -21.33
CA LEU A 153 -12.68 -8.01 -22.58
C LEU A 153 -14.13 -7.92 -23.00
N ALA A 154 -14.58 -6.69 -23.28
CA ALA A 154 -15.92 -6.39 -23.79
C ALA A 154 -16.15 -6.99 -25.19
N PRO A 155 -17.41 -7.12 -25.64
CA PRO A 155 -17.68 -7.41 -27.05
C PRO A 155 -17.14 -6.29 -27.95
N GLY A 156 -16.28 -6.60 -28.92
CA GLY A 156 -15.71 -5.59 -29.80
C GLY A 156 -14.36 -5.93 -30.42
N LEU A 157 -13.77 -4.93 -31.08
CA LEU A 157 -12.39 -4.99 -31.56
C LEU A 157 -11.43 -4.63 -30.43
N HIS A 158 -10.40 -5.44 -30.28
CA HIS A 158 -9.31 -5.24 -29.33
C HIS A 158 -7.98 -5.22 -30.07
N THR A 159 -6.97 -4.62 -29.44
CA THR A 159 -5.62 -4.50 -29.97
C THR A 159 -4.61 -5.23 -29.11
N ILE A 160 -3.68 -5.93 -29.75
CA ILE A 160 -2.47 -6.48 -29.13
C ILE A 160 -1.28 -5.68 -29.64
N ASP A 161 -0.47 -5.17 -28.72
CA ASP A 161 0.74 -4.42 -28.99
C ASP A 161 1.91 -5.01 -28.19
N ILE A 162 2.98 -5.43 -28.88
CA ILE A 162 4.18 -6.02 -28.28
C ILE A 162 5.39 -5.23 -28.74
N TRP A 163 6.17 -4.71 -27.80
CA TRP A 163 7.38 -3.94 -28.08
C TRP A 163 8.60 -4.68 -27.54
N HIS A 164 9.66 -4.76 -28.35
CA HIS A 164 10.92 -5.39 -27.96
C HIS A 164 12.12 -4.57 -28.42
N HIS A 165 12.98 -4.21 -27.49
CA HIS A 165 14.30 -3.63 -27.74
C HIS A 165 15.38 -4.64 -27.39
N GLY A 166 16.26 -4.98 -28.33
CA GLY A 166 17.29 -6.00 -28.09
C GLY A 166 18.22 -6.22 -29.28
N SER A 167 19.28 -7.00 -29.08
CA SER A 167 20.25 -7.34 -30.13
C SER A 167 19.61 -8.22 -31.22
N ARG A 168 19.91 -7.95 -32.49
CA ARG A 168 19.38 -8.70 -33.64
C ARG A 168 19.53 -10.23 -33.51
N ALA A 169 20.69 -10.71 -33.07
CA ALA A 169 20.97 -12.13 -32.90
C ALA A 169 20.03 -12.81 -31.89
N ARG A 170 19.77 -12.16 -30.74
CA ARG A 170 18.85 -12.68 -29.73
C ARG A 170 17.41 -12.65 -30.21
N THR A 171 16.98 -11.55 -30.84
CA THR A 171 15.61 -11.41 -31.34
C THR A 171 15.29 -12.43 -32.43
N THR A 172 16.22 -12.70 -33.35
CA THR A 172 16.03 -13.69 -34.42
C THR A 172 16.13 -15.14 -33.95
N ALA A 173 16.87 -15.42 -32.87
CA ALA A 173 16.94 -16.75 -32.26
C ALA A 173 15.77 -17.07 -31.32
N ALA A 174 14.98 -16.07 -30.93
CA ALA A 174 13.87 -16.23 -30.00
C ALA A 174 12.71 -17.02 -30.63
N LYS A 175 12.18 -18.00 -29.90
CA LYS A 175 10.96 -18.72 -30.28
C LYS A 175 9.74 -17.90 -29.85
N LEU A 176 9.35 -16.96 -30.69
CA LEU A 176 8.25 -16.03 -30.42
C LEU A 176 6.91 -16.65 -30.76
N ALA A 177 5.98 -16.60 -29.82
CA ALA A 177 4.57 -16.94 -30.03
C ALA A 177 3.70 -16.17 -29.04
N ILE A 178 2.49 -15.82 -29.47
CA ILE A 178 1.40 -15.40 -28.59
C ILE A 178 0.60 -16.66 -28.29
N LEU A 179 0.46 -16.98 -27.01
CA LEU A 179 -0.43 -18.02 -26.54
C LEU A 179 -1.70 -17.36 -26.01
N CYS A 180 -2.86 -17.95 -26.29
CA CYS A 180 -4.13 -17.56 -25.69
C CYS A 180 -4.75 -18.75 -24.95
N ASP A 181 -5.67 -18.41 -24.07
CA ASP A 181 -6.49 -19.37 -23.36
C ASP A 181 -7.44 -20.13 -24.27
N GLN A 182 -7.71 -21.36 -23.86
CA GLN A 182 -8.76 -22.21 -24.41
C GLN A 182 -9.88 -22.37 -23.38
N GLU A 183 -11.12 -22.49 -23.85
CA GLU A 183 -12.25 -22.80 -22.99
C GLU A 183 -12.03 -24.15 -22.29
N GLY A 184 -12.35 -24.21 -20.99
CA GLY A 184 -12.24 -25.42 -20.17
C GLY A 184 -10.81 -25.91 -19.87
N SER A 185 -9.77 -25.18 -20.29
CA SER A 185 -8.37 -25.54 -20.02
C SER A 185 -7.57 -24.37 -19.44
N ASP A 186 -6.64 -24.70 -18.54
CA ASP A 186 -5.62 -23.78 -18.02
C ASP A 186 -4.36 -23.76 -18.89
N GLU A 187 -4.24 -24.67 -19.86
CA GLU A 187 -3.15 -24.65 -20.84
C GLU A 187 -3.38 -23.52 -21.86
N LEU A 188 -2.31 -22.78 -22.15
CA LEU A 188 -2.32 -21.75 -23.20
C LEU A 188 -1.83 -22.37 -24.50
N LEU A 189 -2.59 -22.20 -25.57
CA LEU A 189 -2.26 -22.66 -26.91
C LEU A 189 -1.82 -21.48 -27.79
N PRO A 190 -1.00 -21.69 -28.83
CA PRO A 190 -0.70 -20.65 -29.80
C PRO A 190 -1.99 -20.04 -30.37
N CYS A 191 -2.05 -18.71 -30.45
CA CYS A 191 -3.17 -18.03 -31.10
C CYS A 191 -3.28 -18.50 -32.56
N PRO A 192 -4.47 -18.89 -33.04
CA PRO A 192 -4.67 -19.25 -34.44
C PRO A 192 -4.51 -18.00 -35.33
N ASP A 193 -4.03 -18.17 -36.55
CA ASP A 193 -3.82 -17.06 -37.49
C ASP A 193 -5.15 -16.36 -37.83
N GLU A 194 -6.24 -17.12 -37.87
CA GLU A 194 -7.60 -16.63 -38.09
C GLU A 194 -8.04 -15.61 -37.03
N MET A 195 -7.53 -15.69 -35.80
CA MET A 195 -7.86 -14.73 -34.73
C MET A 195 -7.49 -13.30 -35.12
N PHE A 196 -6.43 -13.13 -35.92
CA PHE A 196 -5.90 -11.83 -36.28
C PHE A 196 -6.15 -11.45 -37.75
N ASP A 197 -6.79 -12.34 -38.54
CA ASP A 197 -7.14 -12.07 -39.92
C ASP A 197 -8.41 -11.20 -39.99
N PRO A 198 -8.33 -9.95 -40.47
CA PRO A 198 -9.50 -9.06 -40.50
C PRO A 198 -10.65 -9.56 -41.39
N THR A 199 -10.38 -10.47 -42.33
CA THR A 199 -11.43 -11.06 -43.18
C THR A 199 -12.37 -11.99 -42.42
N THR A 200 -11.96 -12.47 -41.24
CA THR A 200 -12.77 -13.32 -40.35
C THR A 200 -13.69 -12.51 -39.43
N PHE A 201 -13.49 -11.18 -39.34
CA PHE A 201 -14.29 -10.32 -38.48
C PHE A 201 -15.69 -10.09 -39.07
N PRO A 202 -16.73 -9.87 -38.25
CA PRO A 202 -18.08 -9.57 -38.76
C PRO A 202 -18.09 -8.35 -39.71
N GLU A 203 -18.93 -8.36 -40.74
CA GLU A 203 -18.98 -7.28 -41.76
C GLU A 203 -19.13 -5.87 -41.16
N GLY A 204 -20.01 -5.71 -40.16
CA GLY A 204 -20.21 -4.43 -39.47
C GLY A 204 -19.00 -3.98 -38.62
N VAL A 205 -18.10 -4.91 -38.29
CA VAL A 205 -16.86 -4.65 -37.55
C VAL A 205 -15.72 -4.30 -38.51
N GLN A 206 -15.68 -4.91 -39.71
CA GLN A 206 -14.69 -4.59 -40.73
C GLN A 206 -14.73 -3.11 -41.15
N ALA A 207 -15.91 -2.49 -41.14
CA ALA A 207 -16.08 -1.06 -41.41
C ALA A 207 -15.39 -0.14 -40.38
N LYS A 208 -15.04 -0.64 -39.20
CA LYS A 208 -14.34 0.09 -38.13
C LYS A 208 -12.82 -0.08 -38.19
N LEU A 209 -12.30 -0.87 -39.12
CA LEU A 209 -10.87 -1.09 -39.26
C LEU A 209 -10.16 0.19 -39.74
N PRO A 210 -8.92 0.45 -39.30
CA PRO A 210 -8.10 1.55 -39.81
C PRO A 210 -7.97 1.49 -41.33
N GLN A 211 -8.05 2.63 -42.00
CA GLN A 211 -7.92 2.71 -43.46
C GLN A 211 -6.72 3.56 -43.85
N PRO A 212 -5.76 3.05 -44.63
CA PRO A 212 -4.60 3.82 -45.04
C PRO A 212 -4.97 4.94 -46.01
N ALA A 213 -4.21 6.03 -45.98
CA ALA A 213 -4.38 7.14 -46.91
C ALA A 213 -3.55 6.94 -48.18
N LYS A 214 -4.12 7.26 -49.33
CA LYS A 214 -3.43 7.24 -50.62
C LYS A 214 -2.83 8.62 -50.90
N ILE A 215 -1.55 8.66 -51.24
CA ILE A 215 -0.82 9.89 -51.56
C ILE A 215 -0.52 9.92 -53.05
N THR A 216 -0.90 11.02 -53.71
CA THR A 216 -0.59 11.30 -55.11
C THR A 216 0.24 12.59 -55.19
N ALA A 217 1.43 12.52 -55.81
CA ALA A 217 2.26 13.69 -56.05
C ALA A 217 1.89 14.31 -57.41
N GLY A 218 1.41 15.55 -57.39
CA GLY A 218 1.08 16.33 -58.60
C GLY A 218 2.23 17.22 -59.06
N GLU A 219 2.03 17.94 -60.17
CA GLU A 219 3.00 18.90 -60.70
C GLU A 219 3.20 20.11 -59.75
N GLY A 220 4.38 20.73 -59.80
CA GLY A 220 4.65 21.96 -59.06
C GLY A 220 4.72 21.83 -57.53
N GLY A 221 4.81 20.60 -57.00
CA GLY A 221 4.86 20.35 -55.54
C GLY A 221 3.48 20.25 -54.88
N LEU A 222 2.41 20.10 -55.65
CA LEU A 222 1.08 19.74 -55.14
C LEU A 222 1.11 18.31 -54.60
N LEU A 223 0.55 18.10 -53.41
CA LEU A 223 0.42 16.78 -52.79
C LEU A 223 -1.04 16.53 -52.45
N GLU A 224 -1.63 15.55 -53.10
CA GLU A 224 -3.01 15.14 -52.86
C GLU A 224 -3.02 13.92 -51.93
N VAL A 225 -3.86 13.99 -50.90
CA VAL A 225 -4.08 12.90 -49.95
C VAL A 225 -5.55 12.52 -49.99
N ALA A 226 -5.82 11.26 -50.35
CA ALA A 226 -7.14 10.66 -50.21
C ALA A 226 -7.16 9.76 -48.97
N PHE A 227 -7.85 10.18 -47.92
CA PHE A 227 -8.14 9.31 -46.78
C PHE A 227 -9.17 8.25 -47.17
N GLY A 228 -9.14 7.08 -46.52
CA GLY A 228 -10.14 6.04 -46.76
C GLY A 228 -11.54 6.51 -46.41
N ASP A 229 -12.56 5.97 -47.09
CA ASP A 229 -13.94 6.45 -46.99
C ASP A 229 -14.45 6.51 -45.56
N GLN A 230 -14.08 5.58 -44.67
CA GLN A 230 -14.51 5.53 -43.26
C GLN A 230 -13.60 6.29 -42.28
N THR A 231 -12.62 7.05 -42.78
CA THR A 231 -11.74 7.84 -41.90
C THR A 231 -12.52 8.98 -41.26
N GLN A 232 -12.53 9.01 -39.92
CA GLN A 232 -13.07 10.10 -39.12
C GLN A 232 -11.93 10.76 -38.34
N THR A 233 -11.89 12.09 -38.30
CA THR A 233 -10.84 12.82 -37.59
C THR A 233 -11.26 14.23 -37.19
N ARG A 234 -10.76 14.70 -36.04
CA ARG A 234 -10.76 16.13 -35.67
C ARG A 234 -9.43 16.80 -35.97
N LEU A 235 -8.34 16.05 -35.90
CA LEU A 235 -6.98 16.57 -36.00
C LEU A 235 -6.19 15.79 -37.03
N ILE A 236 -5.62 16.51 -38.00
CA ILE A 236 -4.65 15.97 -38.95
C ILE A 236 -3.27 16.46 -38.55
N ARG A 237 -2.31 15.55 -38.42
CA ARG A 237 -0.90 15.87 -38.20
C ARG A 237 -0.08 15.47 -39.41
N PHE A 238 0.64 16.45 -39.94
CA PHE A 238 1.58 16.30 -41.03
C PHE A 238 3.01 16.45 -40.51
N VAL A 239 3.73 15.34 -40.35
CA VAL A 239 5.09 15.32 -39.78
C VAL A 239 6.12 15.25 -40.91
N ILE A 240 6.83 16.36 -41.16
CA ILE A 240 7.90 16.40 -42.17
C ILE A 240 9.21 15.93 -41.55
N THR A 241 9.74 14.81 -42.02
CA THR A 241 10.95 14.16 -41.50
C THR A 241 12.17 14.32 -42.41
N GLY A 242 11.99 14.84 -43.62
CA GLY A 242 13.06 15.15 -44.55
C GLY A 242 12.59 15.90 -45.79
N PHE A 243 13.33 16.93 -46.19
CA PHE A 243 13.03 17.84 -47.29
C PHE A 243 14.30 18.18 -48.07
N LYS A 244 14.15 18.72 -49.29
CA LYS A 244 15.27 19.28 -50.07
C LYS A 244 15.29 20.80 -49.84
N GLY A 245 16.46 21.38 -49.61
CA GLY A 245 16.64 22.82 -49.35
C GLY A 245 16.87 23.16 -47.88
N VAL A 246 16.74 24.45 -47.51
CA VAL A 246 17.06 24.98 -46.17
C VAL A 246 15.92 24.76 -45.16
N ALA A 247 14.67 24.86 -45.60
CA ALA A 247 13.48 24.60 -44.78
C ALA A 247 12.30 24.16 -45.67
N PRO A 248 11.35 23.35 -45.16
CA PRO A 248 10.10 23.06 -45.85
C PRO A 248 9.16 24.27 -45.78
N ALA A 249 8.40 24.54 -46.84
CA ALA A 249 7.39 25.59 -46.88
C ALA A 249 6.05 25.02 -47.37
N VAL A 250 4.98 25.20 -46.59
CA VAL A 250 3.60 24.84 -46.96
C VAL A 250 2.88 26.12 -47.37
N LYS A 251 2.55 26.26 -48.66
CA LYS A 251 1.94 27.49 -49.21
C LYS A 251 0.43 27.57 -49.03
N LYS A 252 -0.26 26.43 -49.17
CA LYS A 252 -1.72 26.33 -49.12
C LYS A 252 -2.11 24.94 -48.63
N VAL A 253 -3.17 24.87 -47.83
CA VAL A 253 -3.82 23.62 -47.42
C VAL A 253 -5.29 23.73 -47.83
N THR A 254 -5.79 22.70 -48.50
CA THR A 254 -7.21 22.54 -48.82
C THR A 254 -7.68 21.22 -48.27
N LEU A 255 -8.89 21.20 -47.73
CA LEU A 255 -9.52 20.01 -47.19
C LEU A 255 -10.99 20.05 -47.59
N ALA A 256 -11.49 18.92 -48.07
CA ALA A 256 -12.91 18.70 -48.32
C ALA A 256 -13.38 17.49 -47.51
N ASP A 257 -14.63 17.50 -47.08
CA ASP A 257 -15.26 16.33 -46.46
C ASP A 257 -15.65 15.27 -47.51
N ARG A 258 -16.24 14.16 -47.04
CA ARG A 258 -16.69 13.05 -47.89
C ARG A 258 -17.75 13.47 -48.94
N ALA A 259 -18.52 14.52 -48.65
CA ALA A 259 -19.53 15.06 -49.56
C ALA A 259 -18.93 16.11 -50.54
N GLY A 260 -17.62 16.36 -50.48
CA GLY A 260 -16.93 17.37 -51.28
C GLY A 260 -17.12 18.80 -50.76
N LYS A 261 -17.72 18.99 -49.57
CA LYS A 261 -17.84 20.31 -48.95
C LYS A 261 -16.45 20.75 -48.50
N GLN A 262 -16.03 21.92 -48.96
CA GLN A 262 -14.76 22.50 -48.58
C GLN A 262 -14.76 22.89 -47.10
N LEU A 263 -13.82 22.35 -46.34
CA LEU A 263 -13.59 22.64 -44.91
C LEU A 263 -12.42 23.61 -44.71
N LEU A 264 -11.40 23.55 -45.58
CA LEU A 264 -10.26 24.48 -45.58
C LEU A 264 -10.07 25.13 -46.96
N PRO A 265 -9.79 26.45 -47.02
CA PRO A 265 -9.72 27.36 -45.88
C PRO A 265 -11.11 27.62 -45.28
N VAL A 266 -11.14 27.93 -43.98
CA VAL A 266 -12.36 28.38 -43.29
C VAL A 266 -12.84 29.72 -43.85
N GLU A 267 -14.14 30.00 -43.77
CA GLU A 267 -14.72 31.26 -44.26
C GLU A 267 -14.25 32.51 -43.51
N GLN A 268 -13.89 32.37 -42.22
CA GLN A 268 -13.34 33.44 -41.38
C GLN A 268 -11.82 33.32 -41.23
N ASP A 269 -11.10 34.43 -41.44
CA ASP A 269 -9.67 34.51 -41.14
C ASP A 269 -9.44 34.63 -39.64
N PHE A 270 -9.01 33.54 -38.98
CA PHE A 270 -8.66 33.51 -37.56
C PHE A 270 -7.54 34.51 -37.19
N MET A 271 -6.78 35.05 -38.14
CA MET A 271 -5.84 36.15 -37.88
C MET A 271 -6.56 37.44 -37.46
N ALA A 272 -7.85 37.59 -37.76
CA ALA A 272 -8.68 38.68 -37.26
C ALA A 272 -9.07 38.51 -35.78
N LEU A 273 -9.13 37.28 -35.25
CA LEU A 273 -9.45 37.01 -33.83
C LEU A 273 -8.33 37.47 -32.88
N ARG A 274 -7.10 37.63 -33.37
CA ARG A 274 -6.01 38.30 -32.63
C ARG A 274 -6.34 39.74 -32.21
N GLN A 275 -7.36 40.36 -32.79
CA GLN A 275 -7.75 41.74 -32.52
C GLN A 275 -8.96 41.86 -31.57
N ASN A 276 -9.55 40.74 -31.12
CA ASN A 276 -10.63 40.78 -30.14
C ASN A 276 -10.07 40.74 -28.70
N ASN A 277 -10.82 41.29 -27.73
CA ASN A 277 -10.46 41.25 -26.31
C ASN A 277 -10.98 39.97 -25.61
N GLN A 278 -11.21 38.88 -26.37
CA GLN A 278 -11.73 37.62 -25.84
C GLN A 278 -10.62 36.56 -25.88
N LEU A 279 -10.37 35.91 -24.74
CA LEU A 279 -9.49 34.76 -24.70
C LEU A 279 -10.25 33.55 -25.24
N GLU A 280 -10.10 33.28 -26.52
CA GLU A 280 -10.64 32.06 -27.12
C GLU A 280 -9.75 30.87 -26.77
N VAL A 281 -10.37 29.81 -26.22
CA VAL A 281 -9.68 28.62 -25.74
C VAL A 281 -10.28 27.37 -26.40
N LEU A 282 -9.41 26.45 -26.78
CA LEU A 282 -9.78 25.13 -27.29
C LEU A 282 -9.53 24.05 -26.23
N PRO A 283 -10.28 22.94 -26.25
CA PRO A 283 -9.95 21.78 -25.41
C PRO A 283 -8.51 21.31 -25.67
N GLY A 284 -7.73 21.17 -24.60
CA GLY A 284 -6.29 20.91 -24.64
C GLY A 284 -5.42 22.15 -24.44
N ASP A 285 -5.99 23.36 -24.53
CA ASP A 285 -5.24 24.59 -24.23
C ASP A 285 -4.93 24.70 -22.74
N THR A 286 -3.75 25.22 -22.45
CA THR A 286 -3.33 25.55 -21.09
C THR A 286 -3.42 27.05 -20.88
N ILE A 287 -4.43 27.49 -20.12
CA ILE A 287 -4.51 28.88 -19.66
C ILE A 287 -3.47 29.06 -18.57
N THR A 288 -2.52 29.96 -18.80
CA THR A 288 -1.47 30.28 -17.83
C THR A 288 -1.74 31.68 -17.26
N ALA A 289 -2.17 31.75 -16.01
CA ALA A 289 -2.26 32.99 -15.27
C ALA A 289 -0.90 33.30 -14.64
N ARG A 290 -0.29 34.41 -15.04
CA ARG A 290 0.97 34.90 -14.46
C ARG A 290 0.75 36.22 -13.75
N TYR A 291 1.19 36.28 -12.50
CA TYR A 291 1.29 37.50 -11.73
C TYR A 291 2.77 37.80 -11.49
N GLU A 292 3.19 39.03 -11.79
CA GLU A 292 4.53 39.52 -11.49
C GLU A 292 4.42 40.67 -10.49
N ASP A 293 4.91 40.44 -9.28
CA ASP A 293 4.88 41.40 -8.17
C ASP A 293 6.04 42.40 -8.33
N PRO A 294 5.76 43.70 -8.53
CA PRO A 294 6.80 44.72 -8.64
C PRO A 294 7.56 44.94 -7.31
N VAL A 295 7.02 44.53 -6.15
CA VAL A 295 7.63 44.71 -4.84
C VAL A 295 7.55 43.40 -4.03
N SER A 296 8.46 42.47 -4.30
CA SER A 296 8.52 41.21 -3.55
C SER A 296 9.33 41.32 -2.25
N ALA A 297 8.76 40.81 -1.15
CA ALA A 297 9.45 40.69 0.14
C ALA A 297 10.63 39.68 0.11
N THR A 298 10.70 38.82 -0.92
CA THR A 298 11.77 37.83 -1.09
C THR A 298 12.48 38.06 -2.43
N PRO A 299 13.74 38.53 -2.45
CA PRO A 299 14.48 38.73 -3.70
C PRO A 299 14.50 37.45 -4.55
N LYS A 300 14.14 37.57 -5.84
CA LYS A 300 14.01 36.49 -6.85
C LYS A 300 12.74 35.62 -6.80
N ARG A 301 11.74 35.93 -5.95
CA ARG A 301 10.38 35.34 -6.01
C ARG A 301 9.34 36.41 -6.32
N ASN A 302 9.44 37.03 -7.49
CA ASN A 302 8.51 38.04 -7.97
C ASN A 302 7.49 37.49 -8.98
N ARG A 303 7.64 36.25 -9.45
CA ARG A 303 6.81 35.67 -10.50
C ARG A 303 6.04 34.46 -10.00
N HIS A 304 4.72 34.56 -10.05
CA HIS A 304 3.78 33.51 -9.69
C HIS A 304 3.06 33.03 -10.95
N GLU A 305 2.96 31.72 -11.13
CA GLU A 305 2.30 31.11 -12.28
C GLU A 305 1.36 30.00 -11.81
N LYS A 306 0.13 30.01 -12.35
CA LYS A 306 -0.85 28.94 -12.22
C LYS A 306 -1.31 28.55 -13.62
N ARG A 307 -1.47 27.25 -13.83
CA ARG A 307 -1.93 26.68 -15.10
C ARG A 307 -3.25 25.97 -14.89
N ILE A 308 -4.18 26.17 -15.81
CA ILE A 308 -5.44 25.44 -15.91
C ILE A 308 -5.49 24.85 -17.31
N THR A 309 -5.78 23.56 -17.42
CA THR A 309 -6.02 22.93 -18.72
C THR A 309 -7.51 22.97 -18.99
N VAL A 310 -7.91 23.46 -20.17
CA VAL A 310 -9.30 23.43 -20.60
C VAL A 310 -9.58 22.06 -21.19
N ALA A 311 -10.56 21.34 -20.66
CA ALA A 311 -10.92 20.01 -21.16
C ALA A 311 -12.39 19.71 -20.87
N PHE A 312 -13.05 19.03 -21.82
CA PHE A 312 -14.36 18.42 -21.61
C PHE A 312 -14.26 17.19 -20.72
N ASN A 313 -15.35 16.78 -20.11
CA ASN A 313 -15.47 15.51 -19.42
C ASN A 313 -16.02 14.45 -20.36
N THR A 314 -15.54 13.23 -20.23
CA THR A 314 -16.10 12.10 -20.98
C THR A 314 -17.21 11.51 -20.14
N ALA A 315 -18.45 11.61 -20.62
CA ALA A 315 -19.59 11.19 -19.83
C ALA A 315 -19.58 9.67 -19.59
N LYS A 316 -19.98 9.26 -18.39
CA LYS A 316 -20.16 7.85 -18.04
C LYS A 316 -21.64 7.53 -17.91
N LEU A 317 -22.08 6.46 -18.57
CA LEU A 317 -23.44 5.95 -18.46
C LEU A 317 -23.43 4.60 -17.77
N THR A 318 -24.19 4.45 -16.69
CA THR A 318 -24.36 3.18 -15.97
C THR A 318 -25.82 2.95 -15.61
N ALA A 319 -26.16 1.69 -15.29
CA ALA A 319 -27.44 1.32 -14.72
C ALA A 319 -27.22 0.81 -13.30
N SER A 320 -28.07 1.20 -12.35
CA SER A 320 -27.93 0.91 -10.93
C SER A 320 -29.28 0.70 -10.25
N PHE A 321 -29.27 0.01 -9.10
CA PHE A 321 -30.36 0.10 -8.13
C PHE A 321 -30.18 1.34 -7.24
N LEU A 322 -31.30 1.84 -6.69
CA LEU A 322 -31.30 2.94 -5.73
C LEU A 322 -31.15 2.41 -4.30
N ASN A 323 -29.94 1.96 -3.96
CA ASN A 323 -29.64 1.42 -2.63
C ASN A 323 -29.20 2.52 -1.67
N TYR A 324 -29.48 2.37 -0.37
CA TYR A 324 -29.05 3.34 0.64
C TYR A 324 -28.34 2.62 1.79
N GLU A 325 -27.11 3.04 2.08
CA GLU A 325 -26.38 2.60 3.27
C GLU A 325 -26.58 3.60 4.40
N THR A 326 -26.88 3.09 5.59
CA THR A 326 -27.00 3.92 6.79
C THR A 326 -25.71 3.79 7.60
N ASN A 327 -25.02 4.91 7.84
CA ASN A 327 -23.84 4.92 8.70
C ASN A 327 -24.27 4.56 10.14
N PRO A 328 -23.79 3.44 10.71
CA PRO A 328 -24.25 2.95 12.01
C PRO A 328 -23.84 3.85 13.18
N ARG A 329 -22.89 4.77 13.00
CA ARG A 329 -22.45 5.72 14.04
C ARG A 329 -23.15 7.07 13.98
N THR A 330 -23.46 7.57 12.77
CA THR A 330 -24.05 8.90 12.57
C THR A 330 -25.54 8.85 12.22
N GLY A 331 -26.06 7.68 11.80
CA GLY A 331 -27.43 7.51 11.29
C GLY A 331 -27.65 8.11 9.90
N GLU A 332 -26.61 8.67 9.27
CA GLU A 332 -26.68 9.31 7.96
C GLU A 332 -26.90 8.27 6.85
N ARG A 333 -27.88 8.53 5.97
CA ARG A 333 -28.16 7.67 4.82
C ARG A 333 -27.43 8.18 3.58
N THR A 334 -26.61 7.33 2.99
CA THR A 334 -25.86 7.61 1.76
C THR A 334 -26.40 6.76 0.62
N LEU A 335 -26.62 7.38 -0.55
CA LEU A 335 -27.07 6.69 -1.76
C LEU A 335 -25.89 5.92 -2.35
N VAL A 336 -26.06 4.60 -2.52
CA VAL A 336 -25.08 3.70 -3.11
C VAL A 336 -25.58 3.27 -4.48
N LEU A 337 -24.85 3.68 -5.52
CA LEU A 337 -25.15 3.40 -6.92
C LEU A 337 -24.19 2.32 -7.42
N GLU A 338 -24.55 1.06 -7.16
CA GLU A 338 -23.81 -0.09 -7.70
C GLU A 338 -24.26 -0.39 -9.13
N GLN A 339 -23.32 -0.69 -10.03
CA GLN A 339 -23.65 -1.07 -11.39
C GLN A 339 -24.33 -2.44 -11.43
N ILE A 340 -25.48 -2.52 -12.07
CA ILE A 340 -26.26 -3.75 -12.22
C ILE A 340 -26.10 -4.31 -13.64
N ARG A 341 -26.19 -5.64 -13.74
CA ARG A 341 -26.25 -6.40 -14.98
C ARG A 341 -27.66 -6.93 -15.27
N ARG A 342 -28.41 -7.28 -14.21
CA ARG A 342 -29.79 -7.78 -14.29
C ARG A 342 -30.72 -7.07 -13.33
N PHE A 343 -32.02 -7.14 -13.60
CA PHE A 343 -33.08 -6.54 -12.78
C PHE A 343 -34.32 -7.44 -12.73
N GLN A 344 -35.17 -7.27 -11.73
CA GLN A 344 -36.51 -7.87 -11.67
C GLN A 344 -37.56 -6.90 -12.21
N TYR A 345 -38.71 -7.42 -12.64
CA TYR A 345 -39.85 -6.55 -12.95
C TYR A 345 -40.25 -5.70 -11.75
N ASP A 346 -40.82 -4.53 -12.04
CA ASP A 346 -41.32 -3.55 -11.06
C ASP A 346 -40.25 -2.89 -10.17
N ASP A 347 -39.00 -3.36 -10.18
CA ASP A 347 -37.87 -2.69 -9.54
C ASP A 347 -37.47 -1.41 -10.30
N PRO A 348 -37.25 -0.27 -9.62
CA PRO A 348 -36.76 0.94 -10.25
C PRO A 348 -35.31 0.76 -10.70
N VAL A 349 -35.09 0.79 -12.01
CA VAL A 349 -33.76 0.87 -12.60
C VAL A 349 -33.36 2.35 -12.70
N ALA A 350 -32.28 2.73 -12.02
CA ALA A 350 -31.68 4.05 -12.15
C ALA A 350 -30.67 4.06 -13.29
N ILE A 351 -30.87 4.93 -14.28
CA ILE A 351 -29.87 5.27 -15.29
C ILE A 351 -29.08 6.46 -14.76
N VAL A 352 -27.79 6.23 -14.50
CA VAL A 352 -26.88 7.21 -13.91
C VAL A 352 -25.97 7.74 -15.01
N ILE A 353 -25.99 9.06 -15.19
CA ILE A 353 -25.18 9.80 -16.15
C ILE A 353 -24.24 10.69 -15.34
N ASP A 354 -22.94 10.40 -15.36
CA ASP A 354 -21.91 11.30 -14.85
C ASP A 354 -21.41 12.14 -16.04
N ASP A 355 -21.84 13.40 -16.12
CA ASP A 355 -21.47 14.36 -17.15
C ASP A 355 -21.37 15.77 -16.55
N ALA A 356 -20.18 16.14 -16.09
CA ALA A 356 -19.97 17.43 -15.46
C ALA A 356 -20.09 18.62 -16.44
N ASP A 357 -20.09 18.38 -17.75
CA ASP A 357 -20.21 19.46 -18.74
C ASP A 357 -21.66 19.95 -18.86
N MET A 358 -22.62 19.16 -18.38
CA MET A 358 -24.05 19.50 -18.38
C MET A 358 -24.53 20.19 -17.09
N ASP A 359 -23.62 20.49 -16.15
CA ASP A 359 -23.86 21.34 -14.99
C ASP A 359 -23.64 22.81 -15.38
N GLY A 360 -24.75 23.52 -15.60
CA GLY A 360 -24.76 24.93 -16.00
C GLY A 360 -24.80 25.90 -14.84
N GLY A 361 -24.96 25.45 -13.59
CA GLY A 361 -25.16 26.32 -12.44
C GLY A 361 -25.64 25.62 -11.16
N PRO A 362 -25.88 26.38 -10.08
CA PRO A 362 -26.25 25.80 -8.78
C PRO A 362 -27.66 25.19 -8.74
N ALA A 363 -28.48 25.40 -9.78
CA ALA A 363 -29.80 24.80 -9.90
C ALA A 363 -29.70 23.44 -10.57
N ARG A 364 -30.51 22.48 -10.14
CA ARG A 364 -30.52 21.13 -10.72
C ARG A 364 -30.85 21.18 -12.21
N ASP A 365 -29.90 20.74 -13.02
CA ASP A 365 -30.08 20.60 -14.45
C ASP A 365 -30.79 19.28 -14.82
N VAL A 366 -31.30 19.22 -16.06
CA VAL A 366 -32.03 18.06 -16.58
C VAL A 366 -31.50 17.70 -17.96
N VAL A 367 -31.17 16.43 -18.15
CA VAL A 367 -30.67 15.88 -19.42
C VAL A 367 -31.60 14.78 -19.94
N ASP A 368 -31.69 14.65 -21.26
CA ASP A 368 -32.48 13.61 -21.91
C ASP A 368 -31.60 12.38 -22.20
N PHE A 369 -32.17 11.17 -22.02
CA PHE A 369 -31.56 9.91 -22.44
C PHE A 369 -32.60 9.01 -23.09
N ARG A 370 -32.18 8.12 -23.98
CA ARG A 370 -33.05 7.20 -24.70
C ARG A 370 -32.90 5.79 -24.15
N VAL A 371 -34.01 5.08 -23.98
CA VAL A 371 -34.03 3.66 -23.65
C VAL A 371 -34.61 2.88 -24.83
N GLU A 372 -34.01 1.73 -25.13
CA GLU A 372 -34.46 0.78 -26.13
C GLU A 372 -34.56 -0.61 -25.52
N THR A 373 -35.66 -1.31 -25.78
CA THR A 373 -35.87 -2.68 -25.35
C THR A 373 -35.60 -3.67 -26.48
N SER A 374 -35.31 -4.93 -26.13
CA SER A 374 -35.09 -6.02 -27.10
C SER A 374 -36.21 -6.25 -28.13
N ASN A 375 -37.45 -5.82 -27.85
CA ASN A 375 -38.58 -5.88 -28.80
C ASN A 375 -38.65 -4.64 -29.72
N GLY A 376 -37.68 -3.71 -29.63
CA GLY A 376 -37.57 -2.53 -30.49
C GLY A 376 -38.32 -1.28 -30.01
N GLN A 377 -38.98 -1.31 -28.83
CA GLN A 377 -39.62 -0.12 -28.26
C GLN A 377 -38.55 0.91 -27.84
N LYS A 378 -38.77 2.18 -28.18
CA LYS A 378 -37.86 3.29 -27.88
C LYS A 378 -38.60 4.38 -27.12
N VAL A 379 -38.02 4.83 -26.01
CA VAL A 379 -38.59 5.90 -25.17
C VAL A 379 -37.48 6.90 -24.82
N VAL A 380 -37.78 8.19 -24.85
CA VAL A 380 -36.87 9.24 -24.35
C VAL A 380 -37.34 9.66 -22.97
N LEU A 381 -36.45 9.62 -21.99
CA LEU A 381 -36.70 9.90 -20.59
C LEU A 381 -35.75 10.99 -20.09
N LYS A 382 -36.07 11.56 -18.92
CA LYS A 382 -35.32 12.65 -18.31
C LYS A 382 -34.55 12.18 -17.09
N ALA A 383 -33.29 12.60 -16.98
CA ALA A 383 -32.46 12.43 -15.81
C ALA A 383 -32.23 13.79 -15.14
N VAL A 384 -32.36 13.83 -13.82
CA VAL A 384 -32.26 15.07 -13.04
C VAL A 384 -30.98 15.04 -12.21
N GLU A 385 -30.32 16.18 -12.10
CA GLU A 385 -29.11 16.32 -11.32
C GLU A 385 -29.33 16.00 -9.82
N THR A 386 -28.39 15.29 -9.21
CA THR A 386 -28.50 14.78 -7.83
C THR A 386 -28.38 15.85 -6.75
N GLY A 387 -27.62 16.92 -7.00
CA GLY A 387 -27.37 18.00 -6.04
C GLY A 387 -26.79 19.24 -6.71
N GLU A 388 -26.41 20.24 -5.92
CA GLU A 388 -25.72 21.45 -6.41
C GLU A 388 -24.33 21.07 -6.91
N HIS A 389 -24.04 21.40 -8.17
CA HIS A 389 -22.74 21.18 -8.82
C HIS A 389 -22.20 19.74 -8.74
N THR A 390 -23.10 18.76 -8.91
CA THR A 390 -22.70 17.36 -8.84
C THR A 390 -22.25 16.81 -10.18
N GLY A 391 -22.76 17.37 -11.30
CA GLY A 391 -22.51 16.82 -12.64
C GLY A 391 -23.01 15.38 -12.81
N ARG A 392 -23.88 14.92 -11.91
CA ARG A 392 -24.44 13.57 -11.88
C ARG A 392 -25.94 13.62 -11.98
N PHE A 393 -26.48 12.96 -12.99
CA PHE A 393 -27.90 12.92 -13.30
C PHE A 393 -28.46 11.51 -13.12
N ILE A 394 -29.66 11.40 -12.56
CA ILE A 394 -30.35 10.13 -12.38
C ILE A 394 -31.72 10.17 -13.06
N GLY A 395 -31.91 9.26 -14.01
CA GLY A 395 -33.20 8.93 -14.61
C GLY A 395 -33.73 7.61 -14.06
N ARG A 396 -35.05 7.45 -13.96
CA ARG A 396 -35.67 6.20 -13.49
C ARG A 396 -36.47 5.54 -14.60
N VAL A 397 -36.31 4.23 -14.73
CA VAL A 397 -37.03 3.40 -15.69
C VAL A 397 -37.67 2.24 -14.92
N PHE A 398 -38.91 1.91 -15.25
CA PHE A 398 -39.66 0.83 -14.62
C PHE A 398 -39.99 -0.24 -15.67
N PRO A 399 -39.18 -1.31 -15.78
CA PRO A 399 -39.47 -2.41 -16.69
C PRO A 399 -40.69 -3.20 -16.18
N VAL A 400 -41.65 -3.46 -17.07
CA VAL A 400 -42.87 -4.22 -16.76
C VAL A 400 -43.12 -5.30 -17.81
N GLU A 401 -43.73 -6.41 -17.40
CA GLU A 401 -44.13 -7.48 -18.32
C GLU A 401 -45.38 -7.10 -19.13
N GLY A 402 -46.33 -6.45 -18.45
CA GLY A 402 -47.62 -6.02 -19.02
C GLY A 402 -47.57 -4.71 -19.80
N THR A 403 -48.73 -4.24 -20.22
CA THR A 403 -48.88 -2.93 -20.88
C THR A 403 -48.52 -1.79 -19.90
N PRO A 404 -47.67 -0.83 -20.29
CA PRO A 404 -47.30 0.29 -19.42
C PRO A 404 -48.53 1.12 -19.03
N SER A 405 -48.63 1.46 -17.74
CA SER A 405 -49.69 2.28 -17.15
C SER A 405 -49.25 3.73 -16.87
N ARG A 406 -47.93 3.99 -16.94
CA ARG A 406 -47.29 5.30 -16.70
C ARG A 406 -46.20 5.57 -17.74
N ASP A 407 -45.89 6.84 -17.98
CA ASP A 407 -44.86 7.26 -18.95
C ASP A 407 -43.44 6.75 -18.62
N SER A 408 -43.17 6.43 -17.35
CA SER A 408 -41.89 5.89 -16.87
C SER A 408 -41.81 4.36 -16.95
N GLU A 409 -42.90 3.68 -17.28
CA GLU A 409 -42.96 2.22 -17.43
C GLU A 409 -42.64 1.82 -18.87
N ILE A 410 -41.88 0.75 -19.04
CA ILE A 410 -41.50 0.24 -20.37
C ILE A 410 -41.74 -1.27 -20.45
N GLN A 411 -42.45 -1.68 -21.50
CA GLN A 411 -42.80 -3.09 -21.66
C GLN A 411 -41.61 -3.88 -22.18
N LEU A 412 -41.32 -5.00 -21.51
CA LEU A 412 -40.21 -5.87 -21.86
C LEU A 412 -40.61 -7.34 -21.66
N PRO A 413 -40.40 -8.22 -22.65
CA PRO A 413 -40.68 -9.64 -22.49
C PRO A 413 -39.71 -10.31 -21.49
N PRO A 414 -40.10 -11.45 -20.87
CA PRO A 414 -39.22 -12.16 -19.94
C PRO A 414 -37.89 -12.54 -20.58
N GLY A 415 -36.80 -12.14 -19.92
CA GLY A 415 -35.42 -12.36 -20.40
C GLY A 415 -34.93 -11.33 -21.41
N GLY A 416 -35.77 -10.36 -21.77
CA GLY A 416 -35.41 -9.27 -22.67
C GLY A 416 -34.31 -8.35 -22.12
N THR A 417 -33.68 -7.61 -23.02
CA THR A 417 -32.66 -6.60 -22.69
C THR A 417 -33.22 -5.19 -22.72
N LEU A 418 -32.68 -4.34 -21.85
CA LEU A 418 -32.92 -2.91 -21.80
C LEU A 418 -31.59 -2.19 -22.02
N THR A 419 -31.53 -1.35 -23.04
CA THR A 419 -30.33 -0.63 -23.47
C THR A 419 -30.59 0.87 -23.38
N ALA A 420 -29.84 1.58 -22.54
CA ALA A 420 -29.90 3.02 -22.43
C ALA A 420 -28.79 3.68 -23.25
N PHE A 421 -29.11 4.81 -23.87
CA PHE A 421 -28.27 5.62 -24.73
C PHE A 421 -28.29 7.07 -24.23
N TYR A 422 -27.12 7.65 -24.03
CA TYR A 422 -26.94 9.06 -23.70
C TYR A 422 -26.01 9.71 -24.71
N ARG A 423 -26.45 10.81 -25.34
CA ARG A 423 -25.64 11.54 -26.32
C ARG A 423 -24.70 12.48 -25.59
N ASP A 424 -23.48 12.03 -25.37
CA ASP A 424 -22.39 12.87 -24.89
C ASP A 424 -21.94 13.77 -26.05
N ALA A 425 -22.29 15.05 -25.98
CA ALA A 425 -22.02 16.01 -27.05
C ALA A 425 -20.55 16.48 -27.05
N GLU A 426 -19.95 16.63 -25.88
CA GLU A 426 -18.60 17.15 -25.70
C GLU A 426 -17.81 16.19 -24.80
N ASN A 427 -16.75 15.58 -25.34
CA ASN A 427 -15.92 14.63 -24.59
C ASN A 427 -14.46 14.68 -25.03
N LEU A 428 -13.63 13.88 -24.36
CA LEU A 428 -12.23 13.64 -24.73
C LEU A 428 -12.01 12.29 -25.39
N ASP A 429 -12.99 11.39 -25.33
CA ASP A 429 -12.86 10.05 -25.90
C ASP A 429 -14.19 9.57 -26.52
N PRO A 430 -14.29 9.53 -27.86
CA PRO A 430 -13.25 9.84 -28.85
C PRO A 430 -12.97 11.33 -29.03
N GLY A 431 -13.79 12.22 -28.49
CA GLY A 431 -13.70 13.66 -28.73
C GLY A 431 -14.71 14.18 -29.74
N ILE A 432 -15.67 13.36 -30.19
CA ILE A 432 -16.82 13.79 -31.00
C ILE A 432 -18.11 13.43 -30.27
N PRO A 433 -19.23 14.07 -30.62
CA PRO A 433 -20.54 13.67 -30.11
C PRO A 433 -20.75 12.15 -30.28
N THR A 434 -20.89 11.44 -29.16
CA THR A 434 -20.89 9.97 -29.10
C THR A 434 -22.00 9.48 -28.19
N ASP A 435 -22.69 8.41 -28.61
CA ASP A 435 -23.70 7.77 -27.77
C ASP A 435 -22.98 6.87 -26.76
N ARG A 436 -23.08 7.20 -25.47
CA ARG A 436 -22.74 6.31 -24.36
C ARG A 436 -23.86 5.29 -24.22
N VAL A 437 -23.50 4.01 -24.07
CA VAL A 437 -24.47 2.92 -24.09
C VAL A 437 -24.24 2.01 -22.88
N VAL A 438 -25.32 1.63 -22.20
CA VAL A 438 -25.32 0.57 -21.19
C VAL A 438 -26.47 -0.38 -21.46
N SER A 439 -26.23 -1.69 -21.33
CA SER A 439 -27.25 -2.71 -21.54
C SER A 439 -27.36 -3.64 -20.34
N ILE A 440 -28.58 -3.88 -19.88
CA ILE A 440 -28.92 -4.77 -18.78
C ILE A 440 -30.03 -5.73 -19.24
N SER A 441 -30.25 -6.84 -18.53
CA SER A 441 -31.24 -7.85 -18.92
C SER A 441 -32.18 -8.23 -17.79
N HIS A 442 -33.43 -8.56 -18.12
CA HIS A 442 -34.37 -9.10 -17.15
C HIS A 442 -33.86 -10.43 -16.56
N ALA A 443 -33.93 -10.56 -15.23
CA ALA A 443 -33.56 -11.77 -14.49
C ALA A 443 -34.62 -12.88 -14.69
N GLN A 444 -34.57 -13.55 -15.84
CA GLN A 444 -35.44 -14.70 -16.12
C GLN A 444 -34.99 -15.92 -15.33
N TYR A 445 -35.93 -16.58 -14.63
CA TYR A 445 -35.66 -17.81 -13.88
C TYR A 445 -34.97 -18.87 -14.75
N VAL A 446 -33.91 -19.45 -14.19
CA VAL A 446 -33.17 -20.58 -14.76
C VAL A 446 -32.88 -21.54 -13.62
N GLU A 447 -33.13 -22.83 -13.81
CA GLU A 447 -32.84 -23.83 -12.78
C GLU A 447 -31.34 -23.81 -12.42
N PRO A 448 -30.99 -23.59 -11.14
CA PRO A 448 -29.59 -23.53 -10.72
C PRO A 448 -28.82 -24.83 -10.98
N GLN A 449 -27.51 -24.72 -11.22
CA GLN A 449 -26.62 -25.87 -11.34
C GLN A 449 -25.44 -25.74 -10.38
N MET A 450 -24.90 -26.86 -9.90
CA MET A 450 -23.70 -26.86 -9.05
C MET A 450 -22.50 -27.39 -9.83
N GLY A 451 -21.51 -26.55 -10.06
CA GLY A 451 -20.23 -26.90 -10.66
C GLY A 451 -19.27 -27.47 -9.64
N LEU A 452 -18.62 -28.59 -9.97
CA LEU A 452 -17.80 -29.36 -9.03
C LEU A 452 -16.32 -29.29 -9.39
N TYR A 453 -15.48 -29.19 -8.36
CA TYR A 453 -14.03 -29.22 -8.50
C TYR A 453 -13.43 -30.35 -7.69
N THR A 454 -12.47 -31.06 -8.29
CA THR A 454 -11.61 -32.01 -7.58
C THR A 454 -10.22 -31.41 -7.38
N VAL A 455 -9.64 -31.63 -6.21
CA VAL A 455 -8.31 -31.17 -5.84
C VAL A 455 -7.33 -32.31 -6.04
N ASN A 456 -6.43 -32.14 -7.00
CA ASN A 456 -5.33 -33.06 -7.26
C ASN A 456 -4.03 -32.47 -6.72
N ALA A 457 -3.13 -33.31 -6.22
CA ALA A 457 -1.80 -32.90 -5.79
C ALA A 457 -0.72 -33.51 -6.69
N LYS A 458 0.16 -32.67 -7.23
CA LYS A 458 1.29 -33.09 -8.06
C LYS A 458 2.60 -32.87 -7.31
N ALA A 459 3.47 -33.88 -7.24
CA ALA A 459 4.78 -33.75 -6.61
C ALA A 459 5.64 -32.69 -7.32
N ILE A 460 6.29 -31.84 -6.53
CA ILE A 460 7.31 -30.90 -7.00
C ILE A 460 8.65 -31.65 -7.00
N PRO A 461 9.33 -31.78 -8.15
CA PRO A 461 10.65 -32.41 -8.21
C PRO A 461 11.62 -31.69 -7.27
N GLU A 462 12.29 -32.45 -6.39
CA GLU A 462 13.40 -31.91 -5.60
C GLU A 462 14.54 -31.57 -6.55
N LEU A 463 14.80 -30.27 -6.75
CA LEU A 463 16.06 -29.85 -7.34
C LEU A 463 17.15 -30.28 -6.36
N GLU A 464 18.08 -31.12 -6.81
CA GLU A 464 19.29 -31.41 -6.05
C GLU A 464 19.99 -30.07 -5.79
N GLU A 465 19.91 -29.56 -4.56
CA GLU A 465 20.79 -28.48 -4.13
C GLU A 465 22.20 -29.03 -4.32
N GLU A 466 22.91 -28.53 -5.35
CA GLU A 466 24.28 -28.93 -5.67
C GLU A 466 25.04 -29.01 -4.36
N ALA A 467 25.60 -30.18 -4.06
CA ALA A 467 26.50 -30.39 -2.94
C ALA A 467 27.71 -29.46 -3.14
N SER A 468 27.57 -28.21 -2.70
CA SER A 468 28.65 -27.24 -2.76
C SER A 468 29.79 -27.84 -1.95
N GLY A 469 30.90 -28.12 -2.64
CA GLY A 469 32.11 -28.69 -2.04
C GLY A 469 32.57 -27.89 -0.82
N PRO A 470 33.48 -28.45 -0.01
CA PRO A 470 33.87 -27.88 1.27
C PRO A 470 34.47 -26.48 1.05
N ALA A 471 33.66 -25.44 1.27
CA ALA A 471 34.16 -24.08 1.36
C ALA A 471 34.91 -23.95 2.69
N PRO A 472 36.15 -23.40 2.70
CA PRO A 472 36.93 -23.27 3.91
C PRO A 472 36.16 -22.42 4.94
N ALA A 473 36.11 -22.92 6.17
CA ALA A 473 35.42 -22.30 7.29
C ALA A 473 35.91 -20.86 7.52
N LYS A 474 35.19 -19.89 6.96
CA LYS A 474 35.34 -18.48 7.34
C LYS A 474 34.58 -18.25 8.65
N SER A 475 35.37 -18.09 9.71
CA SER A 475 35.07 -17.47 11.01
C SER A 475 33.58 -17.29 11.38
N ASN A 476 33.13 -18.13 12.31
CA ASN A 476 31.96 -18.04 13.20
C ASN A 476 31.23 -16.68 13.22
N LYS A 477 30.30 -16.47 12.27
CA LYS A 477 29.03 -15.82 12.61
C LYS A 477 28.13 -16.90 13.18
N ARG A 478 27.65 -16.76 14.42
CA ARG A 478 26.55 -17.57 14.96
C ARG A 478 25.40 -17.48 13.96
N GLN A 479 25.17 -18.53 13.18
CA GLN A 479 23.93 -18.72 12.43
C GLN A 479 22.83 -18.82 13.48
N ARG A 480 22.18 -17.69 13.81
CA ARG A 480 20.88 -17.71 14.45
C ARG A 480 19.97 -18.49 13.50
N SER A 481 19.37 -19.58 13.98
CA SER A 481 18.32 -20.28 13.24
C SER A 481 17.29 -19.24 12.79
N GLY A 482 17.06 -19.15 11.49
CA GLY A 482 15.95 -18.36 10.96
C GLY A 482 14.61 -18.90 11.46
N PRO A 483 13.49 -18.22 11.17
CA PRO A 483 12.17 -18.79 11.41
C PRO A 483 12.07 -20.17 10.74
N GLU A 484 11.29 -21.06 11.33
CA GLU A 484 10.98 -22.36 10.73
C GLU A 484 10.37 -22.16 9.34
N VAL A 485 10.85 -22.90 8.34
CA VAL A 485 10.38 -22.78 6.96
C VAL A 485 9.83 -24.13 6.50
N VAL A 486 8.60 -24.15 5.99
CA VAL A 486 8.02 -25.30 5.30
C VAL A 486 8.07 -25.01 3.80
N LYS A 487 8.91 -25.74 3.06
CA LYS A 487 8.96 -25.64 1.60
C LYS A 487 7.77 -26.41 0.98
N PRO A 488 7.15 -25.91 -0.09
CA PRO A 488 6.11 -26.67 -0.80
C PRO A 488 6.73 -27.93 -1.42
N ARG A 489 6.08 -29.08 -1.23
CA ARG A 489 6.46 -30.39 -1.77
C ARG A 489 5.50 -30.87 -2.85
N GLN A 490 4.28 -30.38 -2.81
CA GLN A 490 3.25 -30.67 -3.80
C GLN A 490 2.58 -29.40 -4.27
N THR A 491 2.08 -29.44 -5.49
CA THR A 491 1.26 -28.39 -6.09
C THR A 491 -0.19 -28.84 -6.09
N LEU A 492 -1.08 -28.05 -5.48
CA LEU A 492 -2.54 -28.27 -5.52
C LEU A 492 -3.10 -27.75 -6.85
N ILE A 493 -3.90 -28.57 -7.50
CA ILE A 493 -4.50 -28.32 -8.80
C ILE A 493 -6.00 -28.56 -8.66
N TYR A 494 -6.78 -27.49 -8.67
CA TYR A 494 -8.24 -27.55 -8.68
C TYR A 494 -8.70 -27.78 -10.12
N ASN A 495 -9.39 -28.87 -10.40
CA ASN A 495 -9.89 -29.20 -11.73
C ASN A 495 -11.41 -29.26 -11.72
N TYR A 496 -12.06 -28.58 -12.65
CA TYR A 496 -13.50 -28.70 -12.87
C TYR A 496 -13.82 -30.09 -13.44
N ILE A 497 -14.79 -30.80 -12.85
CA ILE A 497 -15.16 -32.18 -13.24
C ILE A 497 -16.60 -32.32 -13.75
N GLY A 498 -17.28 -31.19 -13.98
CA GLY A 498 -18.68 -31.17 -14.44
C GLY A 498 -19.65 -30.67 -13.37
N THR A 499 -20.95 -30.89 -13.62
CA THR A 499 -22.04 -30.47 -12.74
C THR A 499 -22.54 -31.63 -11.87
N ALA A 500 -23.12 -31.29 -10.72
CA ALA A 500 -23.73 -32.27 -9.82
C ALA A 500 -24.82 -33.09 -10.54
N GLY A 501 -24.76 -34.42 -10.40
CA GLY A 501 -25.64 -35.37 -11.10
C GLY A 501 -25.15 -35.82 -12.48
N GLN A 502 -24.19 -35.11 -13.09
CA GLN A 502 -23.57 -35.50 -14.38
C GLN A 502 -22.11 -35.96 -14.22
N ALA A 503 -21.42 -35.57 -13.15
CA ALA A 503 -20.05 -35.99 -12.87
C ALA A 503 -19.94 -37.52 -12.69
N THR A 504 -18.94 -38.13 -13.33
CA THR A 504 -18.69 -39.59 -13.28
C THR A 504 -18.00 -40.04 -12.01
N ASP A 505 -17.17 -39.18 -11.43
CA ASP A 505 -16.36 -39.47 -10.24
C ASP A 505 -16.80 -38.61 -9.05
N THR A 506 -16.62 -39.14 -7.84
CA THR A 506 -16.83 -38.36 -6.60
C THR A 506 -15.68 -37.35 -6.45
N PRO A 507 -15.95 -36.04 -6.32
CA PRO A 507 -14.91 -35.03 -6.15
C PRO A 507 -14.12 -35.26 -4.86
N VAL A 508 -12.82 -35.03 -4.92
CA VAL A 508 -11.91 -35.13 -3.77
C VAL A 508 -11.44 -33.73 -3.38
N SER A 509 -11.36 -33.46 -2.07
CA SER A 509 -10.65 -32.30 -1.52
C SER A 509 -9.51 -32.76 -0.63
N ILE A 510 -8.60 -31.85 -0.27
CA ILE A 510 -7.45 -32.13 0.59
C ILE A 510 -7.62 -31.45 1.95
N GLN A 511 -7.39 -32.18 3.03
CA GLN A 511 -7.44 -31.63 4.39
C GLN A 511 -6.45 -30.48 4.57
N GLY A 512 -6.91 -29.37 5.17
CA GLY A 512 -6.17 -28.12 5.30
C GLY A 512 -6.29 -27.18 4.08
N ALA A 513 -6.77 -27.65 2.93
CA ALA A 513 -7.03 -26.82 1.76
C ALA A 513 -8.52 -26.46 1.67
N ASP A 514 -8.85 -25.45 0.87
CA ASP A 514 -10.25 -25.12 0.63
C ASP A 514 -10.92 -26.18 -0.24
N LEU A 515 -12.09 -26.66 0.19
CA LEU A 515 -13.05 -27.32 -0.69
C LEU A 515 -13.67 -26.25 -1.59
N ARG A 516 -13.79 -26.55 -2.89
CA ARG A 516 -14.38 -25.62 -3.86
C ARG A 516 -15.54 -26.21 -4.65
N PHE A 517 -16.59 -25.41 -4.83
CA PHE A 517 -17.70 -25.64 -5.75
C PHE A 517 -18.26 -24.30 -6.22
N ASP A 518 -18.95 -24.29 -7.35
CA ASP A 518 -19.64 -23.12 -7.85
C ASP A 518 -21.15 -23.39 -7.94
N VAL A 519 -21.98 -22.37 -7.80
CA VAL A 519 -23.41 -22.43 -8.11
C VAL A 519 -23.69 -21.46 -9.25
N VAL A 520 -24.16 -21.97 -10.38
CA VAL A 520 -24.56 -21.18 -11.53
C VAL A 520 -26.05 -20.90 -11.43
N SER A 521 -26.41 -19.64 -11.18
CA SER A 521 -27.78 -19.14 -11.09
C SER A 521 -27.88 -17.73 -11.68
N PRO A 522 -28.03 -17.59 -13.01
CA PRO A 522 -28.06 -16.29 -13.69
C PRO A 522 -29.09 -15.31 -13.14
N HIS A 523 -30.27 -15.80 -12.74
CA HIS A 523 -31.38 -14.98 -12.28
C HIS A 523 -31.20 -14.38 -10.88
N LEU A 524 -30.19 -14.83 -10.12
CA LEU A 524 -29.82 -14.26 -8.82
C LEU A 524 -28.61 -13.32 -8.92
N ALA A 525 -27.96 -13.24 -10.09
CA ALA A 525 -26.75 -12.45 -10.33
C ALA A 525 -27.11 -11.07 -10.91
N PHE A 526 -27.56 -10.17 -10.03
CA PHE A 526 -27.99 -8.82 -10.40
C PHE A 526 -26.82 -7.86 -10.58
N ALA A 527 -25.84 -7.90 -9.68
CA ALA A 527 -24.70 -6.99 -9.60
C ALA A 527 -23.48 -7.73 -9.01
N GLY A 528 -22.30 -7.11 -9.03
CA GLY A 528 -21.06 -7.72 -8.50
C GLY A 528 -21.16 -8.11 -7.02
N SER A 529 -21.96 -7.40 -6.24
CA SER A 529 -22.24 -7.66 -4.82
C SER A 529 -23.24 -8.80 -4.57
N SER A 530 -23.87 -9.36 -5.61
CA SER A 530 -24.86 -10.42 -5.43
C SER A 530 -24.23 -11.62 -4.73
N GLN A 531 -24.96 -12.19 -3.78
CA GLN A 531 -24.52 -13.33 -2.97
C GLN A 531 -25.63 -14.37 -2.88
N VAL A 532 -25.22 -15.63 -2.78
CA VAL A 532 -26.12 -16.75 -2.52
C VAL A 532 -25.54 -17.60 -1.39
N ASN A 533 -26.40 -18.32 -0.68
CA ASN A 533 -25.96 -19.15 0.45
C ASN A 533 -26.02 -20.63 0.06
N ALA A 534 -24.98 -21.36 0.43
CA ALA A 534 -24.97 -22.82 0.43
C ALA A 534 -24.63 -23.32 1.83
N TYR A 535 -24.74 -24.62 2.02
CA TYR A 535 -24.56 -25.25 3.30
C TYR A 535 -23.61 -26.43 3.19
N VAL A 536 -22.76 -26.62 4.18
CA VAL A 536 -21.79 -27.72 4.23
C VAL A 536 -21.82 -28.40 5.59
N GLN A 537 -21.80 -29.73 5.59
CA GLN A 537 -21.85 -30.56 6.80
C GLN A 537 -20.99 -31.80 6.63
N THR A 538 -20.54 -32.39 7.73
CA THR A 538 -19.75 -33.62 7.70
C THR A 538 -20.59 -34.86 7.97
N ARG A 539 -20.13 -36.02 7.50
CA ARG A 539 -20.80 -37.30 7.78
C ARG A 539 -20.82 -37.61 9.29
N GLU A 540 -19.77 -37.26 10.02
CA GLU A 540 -19.74 -37.41 11.48
C GLU A 540 -20.85 -36.60 12.16
N GLY A 541 -21.05 -35.35 11.72
CA GLY A 541 -22.14 -34.49 12.19
C GLY A 541 -23.52 -35.11 12.00
N ILE A 542 -23.79 -35.66 10.81
CA ILE A 542 -25.07 -36.31 10.49
C ILE A 542 -25.31 -37.52 11.43
N MET A 543 -24.28 -38.35 11.64
CA MET A 543 -24.39 -39.52 12.52
C MET A 543 -24.61 -39.11 13.98
N ALA A 544 -23.97 -38.02 14.43
CA ALA A 544 -24.18 -37.46 15.77
C ALA A 544 -25.60 -36.91 15.94
N TYR A 545 -26.16 -36.27 14.90
CA TYR A 545 -27.55 -35.80 14.89
C TYR A 545 -28.54 -36.97 14.96
N MET A 546 -28.36 -38.02 14.16
CA MET A 546 -29.24 -39.20 14.20
C MET A 546 -29.27 -39.87 15.57
N LYS A 547 -28.13 -39.97 16.26
CA LYS A 547 -28.08 -40.50 17.64
C LYS A 547 -28.93 -39.70 18.61
N LYS A 548 -29.12 -38.40 18.37
CA LYS A 548 -29.96 -37.50 19.18
C LYS A 548 -31.42 -37.47 18.73
N THR A 549 -31.76 -38.08 17.59
CA THR A 549 -33.12 -38.10 17.02
C THR A 549 -33.53 -39.55 16.69
N PRO A 550 -33.94 -40.34 17.70
CA PRO A 550 -34.11 -41.80 17.58
C PRO A 550 -35.19 -42.25 16.58
N ASP A 551 -36.15 -41.37 16.26
CA ASP A 551 -37.28 -41.67 15.37
C ASP A 551 -36.94 -41.59 13.87
N MET A 552 -35.70 -41.23 13.50
CA MET A 552 -35.27 -41.19 12.10
C MET A 552 -34.77 -42.56 11.62
N SER A 553 -35.49 -43.18 10.70
CA SER A 553 -35.14 -44.48 10.11
C SER A 553 -34.00 -44.43 9.09
N ALA A 554 -33.64 -43.26 8.57
CA ALA A 554 -32.55 -43.05 7.63
C ALA A 554 -31.90 -41.66 7.79
N PRO A 555 -30.59 -41.51 7.53
CA PRO A 555 -29.89 -40.23 7.63
C PRO A 555 -30.52 -39.20 6.68
N PRO A 556 -30.82 -37.97 7.14
CA PRO A 556 -31.25 -36.92 6.24
C PRO A 556 -30.10 -36.63 5.28
N PHE A 557 -30.38 -36.53 3.98
CA PHE A 557 -29.33 -36.12 3.04
C PHE A 557 -28.78 -34.74 3.41
N PHE A 558 -29.65 -33.81 3.81
CA PHE A 558 -29.28 -32.49 4.30
C PHE A 558 -30.22 -32.01 5.41
N SER A 559 -29.69 -31.45 6.49
CA SER A 559 -30.46 -30.79 7.55
C SER A 559 -29.66 -29.66 8.19
N LYS A 560 -30.25 -28.46 8.28
CA LYS A 560 -29.60 -27.29 8.90
C LYS A 560 -29.40 -27.44 10.41
N GLU A 561 -29.99 -28.45 11.03
CA GLU A 561 -29.87 -28.71 12.48
C GLU A 561 -28.69 -29.63 12.84
N VAL A 562 -28.01 -30.18 11.84
CA VAL A 562 -26.86 -31.07 12.05
C VAL A 562 -25.72 -30.30 12.74
N PRO A 563 -25.15 -30.80 13.85
CA PRO A 563 -24.01 -30.17 14.52
C PRO A 563 -22.82 -29.99 13.57
N GLY A 564 -22.12 -28.86 13.66
CA GLY A 564 -20.99 -28.52 12.78
C GLY A 564 -21.38 -27.98 11.39
N THR A 565 -22.67 -27.95 11.02
CA THR A 565 -23.10 -27.43 9.71
C THR A 565 -22.80 -25.94 9.58
N LEU A 566 -22.15 -25.55 8.49
CA LEU A 566 -21.84 -24.16 8.17
C LEU A 566 -22.75 -23.64 7.06
N LYS A 567 -23.24 -22.40 7.22
CA LYS A 567 -23.78 -21.59 6.14
C LYS A 567 -22.63 -20.84 5.49
N VAL A 568 -22.36 -21.14 4.23
CA VAL A 568 -21.28 -20.51 3.45
C VAL A 568 -21.90 -19.58 2.41
N THR A 569 -21.24 -18.46 2.18
CA THR A 569 -21.72 -17.43 1.25
C THR A 569 -20.89 -17.47 -0.03
N GLY A 570 -21.55 -17.64 -1.16
CA GLY A 570 -20.94 -17.61 -2.48
C GLY A 570 -20.99 -16.20 -3.05
N SER A 571 -19.94 -15.79 -3.74
CA SER A 571 -19.82 -14.47 -4.35
C SER A 571 -19.53 -14.57 -5.85
N LEU A 572 -19.79 -13.49 -6.60
CA LEU A 572 -19.42 -13.39 -8.01
C LEU A 572 -17.96 -12.92 -8.22
N SER A 573 -17.18 -12.80 -7.14
CA SER A 573 -15.77 -12.41 -7.19
C SER A 573 -14.84 -13.63 -7.06
N LYS A 574 -13.65 -13.55 -7.67
CA LYS A 574 -12.64 -14.63 -7.65
C LYS A 574 -11.98 -14.70 -6.26
N ALA A 575 -12.36 -15.67 -5.44
CA ALA A 575 -11.64 -16.00 -4.21
C ALA A 575 -10.53 -17.02 -4.52
N ALA A 576 -9.27 -16.65 -4.27
CA ALA A 576 -8.17 -17.60 -4.35
C ALA A 576 -8.29 -18.61 -3.20
N PRO A 577 -8.20 -19.93 -3.45
CA PRO A 577 -8.29 -20.92 -2.40
C PRO A 577 -7.09 -20.82 -1.45
N GLN A 578 -7.32 -21.05 -0.16
CA GLN A 578 -6.26 -21.18 0.83
C GLN A 578 -5.40 -22.42 0.56
N VAL A 579 -4.09 -22.25 0.71
CA VAL A 579 -3.09 -23.31 0.51
C VAL A 579 -2.42 -23.64 1.83
N PRO A 580 -2.52 -24.88 2.33
CA PRO A 580 -1.90 -25.28 3.59
C PRO A 580 -0.38 -25.47 3.47
N ASP A 581 0.32 -25.41 4.61
CA ASP A 581 1.76 -25.70 4.68
C ASP A 581 2.11 -27.04 4.03
N GLY A 582 3.19 -27.02 3.24
CA GLY A 582 3.67 -28.15 2.45
C GLY A 582 3.15 -28.16 1.00
N TYR A 583 2.24 -27.25 0.65
CA TYR A 583 1.69 -27.13 -0.70
C TYR A 583 1.96 -25.77 -1.35
N ALA A 584 1.94 -25.74 -2.67
CA ALA A 584 1.85 -24.52 -3.48
C ALA A 584 0.57 -24.54 -4.33
N LEU A 585 0.00 -23.37 -4.64
CA LEU A 585 -1.11 -23.29 -5.60
C LEU A 585 -0.59 -23.50 -7.02
N GLY A 586 -1.19 -24.43 -7.75
CA GLY A 586 -0.93 -24.65 -9.17
C GLY A 586 -1.96 -23.91 -10.01
N THR A 587 -3.11 -24.55 -10.22
CA THR A 587 -4.27 -23.92 -10.84
C THR A 587 -5.35 -23.70 -9.80
N GLY A 588 -5.86 -22.47 -9.76
CA GLY A 588 -6.97 -22.09 -8.90
C GLY A 588 -8.32 -22.40 -9.54
N GLY A 589 -8.49 -23.56 -10.21
CA GLY A 589 -9.80 -24.07 -10.64
C GLY A 589 -10.53 -23.20 -11.63
N LYS A 590 -10.09 -23.19 -12.89
CA LYS A 590 -10.84 -22.53 -13.96
C LYS A 590 -12.18 -23.24 -14.19
N SER A 591 -13.23 -22.45 -14.39
CA SER A 591 -14.57 -22.95 -14.75
C SER A 591 -14.57 -23.57 -16.15
N ALA A 592 -15.67 -24.25 -16.50
CA ALA A 592 -15.86 -24.82 -17.84
C ALA A 592 -15.69 -23.78 -18.97
N GLY A 593 -16.11 -22.53 -18.75
CA GLY A 593 -16.03 -21.44 -19.74
C GLY A 593 -15.21 -20.23 -19.27
N ASN A 594 -15.01 -19.31 -20.22
CA ASN A 594 -14.32 -18.04 -20.02
C ASN A 594 -15.26 -16.86 -19.69
N THR A 595 -16.56 -17.11 -19.65
CA THR A 595 -17.57 -16.13 -19.26
C THR A 595 -17.29 -15.65 -17.85
N SER A 596 -17.39 -14.34 -17.63
CA SER A 596 -17.15 -13.79 -16.30
C SER A 596 -18.23 -14.24 -15.32
N PRO A 597 -17.91 -14.33 -14.01
CA PRO A 597 -18.86 -14.85 -13.04
C PRO A 597 -20.19 -14.11 -13.02
N LEU A 598 -20.19 -12.78 -13.17
CA LEU A 598 -21.42 -11.97 -13.21
C LEU A 598 -22.27 -12.26 -14.46
N GLU A 599 -21.64 -12.40 -15.64
CA GLU A 599 -22.37 -12.73 -16.87
C GLU A 599 -22.96 -14.14 -16.85
N GLU A 600 -22.23 -15.12 -16.33
CA GLU A 600 -22.74 -16.48 -16.20
C GLU A 600 -23.71 -16.64 -15.01
N GLY A 601 -23.62 -15.75 -14.02
CA GLY A 601 -24.26 -15.93 -12.71
C GLY A 601 -23.63 -17.05 -11.88
N ARG A 602 -22.31 -17.21 -12.00
CA ARG A 602 -21.52 -18.25 -11.34
C ARG A 602 -21.01 -17.76 -10.00
N PHE A 603 -21.72 -18.11 -8.94
CA PHE A 603 -21.33 -17.85 -7.55
C PHE A 603 -20.28 -18.86 -7.10
N GLN A 604 -19.12 -18.38 -6.70
CA GLN A 604 -17.98 -19.22 -6.31
C GLN A 604 -17.99 -19.42 -4.79
N PHE A 605 -17.76 -20.66 -4.36
CA PHE A 605 -17.66 -21.03 -2.95
C PHE A 605 -16.33 -21.69 -2.64
N THR A 606 -15.69 -21.24 -1.56
CA THR A 606 -14.51 -21.86 -0.96
C THR A 606 -14.79 -22.12 0.51
N VAL A 607 -14.52 -23.34 0.97
CA VAL A 607 -14.76 -23.78 2.34
C VAL A 607 -13.46 -24.29 2.93
N PRO A 608 -12.83 -23.57 3.86
CA PRO A 608 -11.62 -24.04 4.54
C PRO A 608 -11.90 -25.34 5.28
N LEU A 609 -11.11 -26.38 4.99
CA LEU A 609 -11.18 -27.66 5.67
C LEU A 609 -10.15 -27.68 6.80
N VAL A 610 -10.59 -27.45 8.04
CA VAL A 610 -9.71 -27.28 9.20
C VAL A 610 -9.66 -28.54 10.06
N LEU A 611 -8.59 -28.67 10.83
CA LEU A 611 -8.47 -29.68 11.88
C LEU A 611 -9.23 -29.21 13.12
N GLY A 612 -9.91 -30.14 13.79
CA GLY A 612 -10.64 -29.84 15.01
C GLY A 612 -11.77 -30.83 15.30
N ASP A 613 -12.34 -30.71 16.50
CA ASP A 613 -13.49 -31.49 16.93
C ASP A 613 -14.79 -31.04 16.27
N LEU A 614 -15.72 -31.98 16.11
CA LEU A 614 -17.08 -31.70 15.64
C LEU A 614 -17.77 -30.71 16.61
N PRO A 615 -18.17 -29.52 16.15
CA PRO A 615 -18.88 -28.58 16.98
C PRO A 615 -20.21 -29.14 17.47
N VAL A 616 -20.56 -28.87 18.74
CA VAL A 616 -21.77 -29.42 19.38
C VAL A 616 -23.08 -28.81 18.81
N ARG A 617 -22.99 -27.66 18.11
CA ARG A 617 -24.11 -26.90 17.55
C ARG A 617 -23.99 -26.75 16.04
N SER A 618 -25.10 -26.44 15.37
CA SER A 618 -25.12 -25.97 13.98
C SER A 618 -24.87 -24.46 13.90
N TYR A 619 -24.20 -24.02 12.84
CA TYR A 619 -24.00 -22.62 12.49
C TYR A 619 -24.85 -22.18 11.27
N ALA A 620 -25.82 -23.00 10.88
CA ALA A 620 -26.65 -22.78 9.69
C ALA A 620 -28.14 -22.55 9.99
N ASN A 621 -28.58 -22.68 11.24
CA ASN A 621 -29.98 -22.54 11.64
C ASN A 621 -30.30 -21.12 12.16
N LYS A 622 -31.59 -20.83 12.43
CA LYS A 622 -32.05 -19.52 12.93
C LYS A 622 -31.41 -19.10 14.26
N SER A 623 -30.91 -20.06 15.06
CA SER A 623 -30.23 -19.73 16.31
C SER A 623 -28.83 -19.15 16.06
N ALA A 624 -28.17 -19.56 14.98
CA ALA A 624 -26.85 -19.09 14.59
C ALA A 624 -26.87 -17.64 14.07
N GLU A 625 -27.98 -17.18 13.47
CA GLU A 625 -28.12 -15.81 12.96
C GLU A 625 -28.03 -14.72 14.04
N LYS A 626 -28.19 -15.10 15.32
CA LYS A 626 -28.07 -14.19 16.48
C LYS A 626 -26.66 -14.14 17.06
N LEU A 627 -25.73 -14.96 16.56
CA LEU A 627 -24.36 -15.03 17.08
C LEU A 627 -23.49 -13.92 16.47
N PRO A 628 -22.51 -13.38 17.22
CA PRO A 628 -21.51 -12.49 16.66
C PRO A 628 -20.60 -13.25 15.68
N SER A 629 -20.02 -12.55 14.70
CA SER A 629 -19.11 -13.15 13.71
C SER A 629 -17.93 -13.89 14.32
N SER A 630 -17.43 -13.44 15.48
CA SER A 630 -16.34 -14.11 16.23
C SER A 630 -16.69 -15.48 16.82
N ALA A 631 -17.97 -15.87 16.82
CA ALA A 631 -18.41 -17.17 17.30
C ALA A 631 -18.45 -18.24 16.19
N PHE A 632 -18.26 -17.86 14.92
CA PHE A 632 -18.22 -18.78 13.79
C PHE A 632 -16.82 -19.43 13.69
N PRO A 633 -16.74 -20.72 13.37
CA PRO A 633 -15.46 -21.39 13.18
C PRO A 633 -14.77 -20.89 11.91
N ASP A 634 -13.44 -20.95 11.90
CA ASP A 634 -12.61 -20.53 10.76
C ASP A 634 -12.77 -21.42 9.51
N GLY A 635 -13.38 -22.59 9.67
CA GLY A 635 -13.66 -23.53 8.58
C GLY A 635 -14.50 -24.72 9.04
N LEU A 636 -14.75 -25.64 8.11
CA LEU A 636 -15.40 -26.91 8.40
C LEU A 636 -14.39 -27.85 9.05
N ALA A 637 -14.61 -28.20 10.32
CA ALA A 637 -13.80 -29.19 11.03
C ALA A 637 -14.00 -30.56 10.39
N VAL A 638 -12.92 -31.15 9.86
CA VAL A 638 -12.96 -32.45 9.15
C VAL A 638 -11.83 -33.37 9.58
N LYS A 639 -12.13 -34.67 9.61
CA LYS A 639 -11.14 -35.74 9.78
C LYS A 639 -10.71 -36.30 8.44
N ALA A 640 -9.51 -36.89 8.36
CA ALA A 640 -9.07 -37.52 7.13
C ALA A 640 -9.88 -38.78 6.82
N GLY A 641 -10.18 -38.96 5.53
CA GLY A 641 -11.06 -40.04 5.06
C GLY A 641 -12.55 -39.77 5.28
N GLU A 642 -12.91 -38.60 5.83
CA GLU A 642 -14.30 -38.21 6.03
C GLU A 642 -15.00 -37.81 4.70
N GLU A 643 -16.32 -37.91 4.70
CA GLU A 643 -17.18 -37.40 3.64
C GLU A 643 -17.78 -36.04 4.06
N VAL A 644 -17.64 -35.04 3.19
CA VAL A 644 -18.28 -33.73 3.31
C VAL A 644 -19.45 -33.65 2.36
N LEU A 645 -20.61 -33.19 2.84
CA LEU A 645 -21.81 -33.01 2.05
C LEU A 645 -22.06 -31.52 1.83
N VAL A 646 -22.27 -31.14 0.58
CA VAL A 646 -22.63 -29.78 0.16
C VAL A 646 -24.08 -29.77 -0.30
N GLY A 647 -24.84 -28.79 0.18
CA GLY A 647 -26.24 -28.57 -0.15
C GLY A 647 -26.48 -27.12 -0.57
N PHE A 648 -27.05 -26.93 -1.76
CA PHE A 648 -27.59 -25.64 -2.19
C PHE A 648 -29.11 -25.74 -2.23
N GLU A 649 -29.78 -24.82 -1.53
CA GLU A 649 -31.23 -24.72 -1.43
C GLU A 649 -31.70 -23.58 -2.34
N TRP A 650 -32.73 -23.83 -3.16
CA TRP A 650 -33.40 -22.77 -3.93
C TRP A 650 -34.91 -22.99 -3.98
N GLU A 651 -35.63 -21.95 -4.37
CA GLU A 651 -37.07 -21.97 -4.55
C GLU A 651 -37.41 -21.97 -6.04
N THR A 652 -38.42 -22.76 -6.42
CA THR A 652 -39.01 -22.73 -7.76
C THR A 652 -39.97 -21.54 -7.90
N PRO A 653 -40.34 -21.12 -9.13
CA PRO A 653 -41.30 -20.04 -9.32
C PRO A 653 -42.66 -20.26 -8.64
N ASP A 654 -43.04 -21.52 -8.41
CA ASP A 654 -44.27 -21.91 -7.70
C ASP A 654 -44.15 -21.88 -6.16
N GLY A 655 -42.97 -21.51 -5.63
CA GLY A 655 -42.70 -21.45 -4.19
C GLY A 655 -42.29 -22.78 -3.53
N GLU A 656 -42.04 -23.84 -4.31
CA GLU A 656 -41.52 -25.12 -3.79
C GLU A 656 -40.00 -25.04 -3.58
N THR A 657 -39.51 -25.43 -2.39
CA THR A 657 -38.08 -25.50 -2.06
C THR A 657 -37.44 -26.81 -2.56
N LYS A 658 -36.35 -26.71 -3.33
CA LYS A 658 -35.56 -27.84 -3.85
C LYS A 658 -34.09 -27.74 -3.42
N TRP A 659 -33.35 -28.85 -3.60
CA TRP A 659 -31.96 -29.00 -3.14
C TRP A 659 -31.06 -29.67 -4.18
N ILE A 660 -29.84 -29.14 -4.35
CA ILE A 660 -28.74 -29.71 -5.13
C ILE A 660 -27.73 -30.14 -4.09
N LYS A 661 -27.21 -31.33 -4.31
CA LYS A 661 -26.74 -32.20 -3.26
C LYS A 661 -25.52 -32.93 -3.79
N GLN A 662 -24.37 -32.74 -3.16
CA GLN A 662 -23.12 -33.35 -3.61
C GLN A 662 -22.24 -33.79 -2.44
N ASN A 663 -21.60 -34.95 -2.60
CA ASN A 663 -20.63 -35.48 -1.65
C ASN A 663 -19.20 -35.27 -2.16
N PHE A 664 -18.30 -34.93 -1.23
CA PHE A 664 -16.86 -34.80 -1.44
C PHE A 664 -16.12 -35.74 -0.49
N LYS A 665 -15.04 -36.37 -0.96
CA LYS A 665 -14.13 -37.14 -0.11
C LYS A 665 -12.95 -36.28 0.33
N VAL A 666 -12.56 -36.35 1.60
CA VAL A 666 -11.40 -35.62 2.12
C VAL A 666 -10.18 -36.54 2.15
N GLY A 667 -9.21 -36.26 1.28
CA GLY A 667 -7.89 -36.88 1.26
C GLY A 667 -6.85 -36.11 2.09
N GLY A 668 -5.65 -36.66 2.20
CA GLY A 668 -4.52 -36.01 2.86
C GLY A 668 -3.20 -36.61 2.39
N HIS A 669 -2.12 -35.83 2.50
CA HIS A 669 -0.75 -36.27 2.25
C HIS A 669 0.12 -36.03 3.48
N ALA A 670 1.17 -36.83 3.62
CA ALA A 670 2.20 -36.63 4.61
C ALA A 670 3.48 -36.05 3.97
N PHE A 671 4.22 -35.22 4.70
CA PHE A 671 5.52 -34.70 4.27
C PHE A 671 6.57 -34.93 5.37
N LEU A 672 7.65 -35.66 5.02
CA LEU A 672 8.76 -35.95 5.92
C LEU A 672 9.97 -35.05 5.63
N ASP A 673 10.40 -34.31 6.66
CA ASP A 673 11.61 -33.50 6.67
C ASP A 673 12.59 -33.96 7.77
N VAL A 674 13.88 -34.00 7.42
CA VAL A 674 14.99 -34.23 8.34
C VAL A 674 15.93 -33.04 8.29
N MET A 675 16.11 -32.37 9.43
CA MET A 675 16.57 -30.99 9.49
C MET A 675 17.57 -30.72 10.60
N GLN A 676 18.23 -29.58 10.46
CA GLN A 676 19.09 -28.98 11.49
C GLN A 676 18.25 -28.34 12.60
N ASN A 677 18.93 -27.93 13.68
CA ASN A 677 18.31 -27.20 14.77
C ASN A 677 17.54 -25.96 14.27
N GLY A 678 16.31 -25.79 14.75
CA GLY A 678 15.44 -24.68 14.39
C GLY A 678 14.60 -24.89 13.12
N TYR A 679 14.60 -26.09 12.52
CA TYR A 679 13.68 -26.47 11.44
C TYR A 679 13.72 -25.56 10.19
N ALA A 680 14.88 -24.95 9.92
CA ALA A 680 15.05 -23.98 8.82
C ALA A 680 15.76 -24.58 7.59
N LYS A 681 16.61 -25.59 7.77
CA LYS A 681 17.43 -26.19 6.70
C LYS A 681 17.44 -27.71 6.81
N ALA A 682 17.39 -28.38 5.65
CA ALA A 682 17.56 -29.81 5.54
C ALA A 682 18.96 -30.22 6.05
N LEU A 683 19.03 -31.38 6.71
CA LEU A 683 20.27 -31.94 7.23
C LEU A 683 20.75 -33.02 6.26
N HIS A 684 21.88 -32.79 5.61
CA HIS A 684 22.49 -33.76 4.69
C HIS A 684 23.66 -34.52 5.32
N ARG A 685 24.33 -33.92 6.31
CA ARG A 685 25.47 -34.51 7.02
C ARG A 685 25.36 -34.25 8.51
N VAL A 686 25.83 -35.19 9.32
CA VAL A 686 25.79 -35.11 10.78
C VAL A 686 27.05 -35.73 11.38
N TYR A 687 27.54 -35.16 12.49
CA TYR A 687 28.61 -35.75 13.28
C TYR A 687 28.03 -36.58 14.45
N VAL A 688 28.78 -37.60 14.86
CA VAL A 688 28.46 -38.34 16.09
C VAL A 688 28.45 -37.37 17.28
N GLY A 689 27.38 -37.40 18.07
CA GLY A 689 27.11 -36.48 19.18
C GLY A 689 26.16 -35.33 18.83
N GLU A 690 25.88 -35.08 17.54
CA GLU A 690 24.94 -34.05 17.11
C GLU A 690 23.49 -34.54 17.10
N LYS A 691 22.55 -33.58 17.04
CA LYS A 691 21.11 -33.85 17.04
C LYS A 691 20.53 -33.78 15.64
N VAL A 692 19.65 -34.74 15.35
CA VAL A 692 18.82 -34.79 14.14
C VAL A 692 17.41 -34.38 14.53
N TYR A 693 16.83 -33.42 13.79
CA TYR A 693 15.47 -32.93 14.02
C TYR A 693 14.55 -33.46 12.92
N ILE A 694 13.46 -34.11 13.30
CA ILE A 694 12.46 -34.66 12.38
C ILE A 694 11.20 -33.80 12.47
N ARG A 695 10.66 -33.44 11.30
CA ARG A 695 9.31 -32.87 11.16
C ARG A 695 8.52 -33.72 10.18
N LEU A 696 7.36 -34.19 10.62
CA LEU A 696 6.39 -34.91 9.82
C LEU A 696 5.10 -34.12 9.79
N ILE A 697 4.73 -33.56 8.64
CA ILE A 697 3.45 -32.87 8.46
C ILE A 697 2.47 -33.93 7.93
N ALA A 698 1.59 -34.45 8.77
CA ALA A 698 0.68 -35.55 8.45
C ALA A 698 -0.68 -35.31 9.11
N ARG A 699 -1.45 -34.38 8.55
CA ARG A 699 -2.77 -33.94 9.06
C ARG A 699 -3.77 -35.09 9.21
N ALA A 700 -3.64 -36.13 8.39
CA ALA A 700 -4.48 -37.32 8.44
C ALA A 700 -4.30 -38.19 9.69
N LEU A 701 -3.26 -37.95 10.48
CA LEU A 701 -3.01 -38.67 11.73
C LEU A 701 -3.66 -38.02 12.94
N ASP A 702 -4.21 -36.81 12.81
CA ASP A 702 -4.96 -36.13 13.87
C ASP A 702 -6.28 -36.86 14.14
N LYS A 703 -6.47 -37.28 15.39
CA LYS A 703 -7.61 -38.09 15.83
C LYS A 703 -8.43 -37.41 16.93
N GLY A 704 -7.90 -36.38 17.58
CA GLY A 704 -8.58 -35.70 18.69
C GLY A 704 -7.77 -34.55 19.29
N PRO A 705 -8.27 -33.94 20.38
CA PRO A 705 -7.69 -32.71 20.94
C PRO A 705 -6.38 -32.92 21.71
N GLU A 706 -6.03 -34.17 22.00
CA GLU A 706 -4.77 -34.54 22.66
C GLU A 706 -3.66 -34.70 21.62
N ARG A 707 -2.42 -34.37 22.01
CA ARG A 707 -1.26 -34.48 21.11
C ARG A 707 -1.07 -35.93 20.67
N ASP A 708 -1.32 -36.20 19.40
CA ASP A 708 -1.20 -37.54 18.83
C ASP A 708 0.27 -37.97 18.73
N MET A 709 0.47 -39.30 18.67
CA MET A 709 1.79 -39.91 18.52
C MET A 709 1.82 -40.83 17.31
N THR A 710 2.92 -40.79 16.57
CA THR A 710 3.17 -41.69 15.44
C THR A 710 4.65 -42.08 15.42
N TYR A 711 5.03 -42.92 14.47
CA TYR A 711 6.39 -43.45 14.38
C TYR A 711 6.97 -43.21 12.99
N VAL A 712 8.25 -42.86 12.96
CA VAL A 712 9.10 -42.93 11.77
C VAL A 712 10.07 -44.10 11.92
N GLU A 713 10.50 -44.70 10.82
CA GLU A 713 11.50 -45.75 10.83
C GLU A 713 12.89 -45.14 10.66
N LEU A 714 13.81 -45.51 11.55
CA LEU A 714 15.23 -45.16 11.46
C LEU A 714 16.01 -46.39 11.03
N SER A 715 16.92 -46.22 10.07
CA SER A 715 17.86 -47.26 9.69
C SER A 715 19.27 -46.72 9.47
N SER A 716 20.29 -47.51 9.83
CA SER A 716 21.70 -47.18 9.58
C SER A 716 22.27 -48.04 8.45
N GLY A 717 23.30 -47.53 7.76
CA GLY A 717 24.10 -48.31 6.81
C GLY A 717 24.75 -49.56 7.42
N SER A 718 24.99 -49.56 8.73
CA SER A 718 25.50 -50.68 9.52
C SER A 718 24.45 -51.75 9.86
N GLY A 719 23.20 -51.60 9.41
CA GLY A 719 22.14 -52.63 9.49
C GLY A 719 21.17 -52.49 10.66
N ILE A 720 21.27 -51.43 11.45
CA ILE A 720 20.38 -51.18 12.60
C ILE A 720 19.06 -50.62 12.08
N LYS A 721 17.93 -51.12 12.59
CA LYS A 721 16.59 -50.60 12.28
C LYS A 721 15.75 -50.48 13.55
N THR A 722 15.07 -49.36 13.72
CA THR A 722 14.15 -49.16 14.85
C THR A 722 13.07 -48.14 14.54
N LYS A 723 11.98 -48.16 15.30
CA LYS A 723 10.90 -47.17 15.21
C LYS A 723 11.16 -46.05 16.21
N TYR A 724 11.10 -44.81 15.75
CA TYR A 724 11.26 -43.63 16.56
C TYR A 724 9.94 -42.87 16.66
N GLN A 725 9.50 -42.63 17.90
CA GLN A 725 8.25 -41.94 18.17
C GLN A 725 8.41 -40.44 17.92
N VAL A 726 7.49 -39.88 17.14
CA VAL A 726 7.33 -38.43 16.98
C VAL A 726 5.97 -38.04 17.54
N GLN A 727 5.90 -36.85 18.13
CA GLN A 727 4.70 -36.36 18.78
C GLN A 727 4.23 -35.08 18.10
N GLU A 728 2.93 -34.95 17.96
CA GLU A 728 2.29 -33.73 17.46
C GLU A 728 2.74 -32.51 18.27
N THR A 729 2.90 -31.33 17.67
CA THR A 729 3.38 -30.14 18.37
C THR A 729 2.35 -29.57 19.34
N GLU A 730 1.11 -29.47 18.89
CA GLU A 730 -0.07 -28.98 19.60
C GLU A 730 -1.24 -29.86 19.14
N GLY A 731 -2.30 -30.02 19.95
CA GLY A 731 -3.48 -30.78 19.50
C GLY A 731 -4.08 -30.14 18.24
N HIS A 732 -4.53 -30.97 17.30
CA HIS A 732 -5.06 -30.54 15.99
C HIS A 732 -4.11 -29.73 15.10
N SER A 733 -2.79 -29.85 15.30
CA SER A 733 -1.80 -29.20 14.41
C SER A 733 -1.49 -30.04 13.18
N GLY A 734 -1.59 -31.37 13.28
CA GLY A 734 -1.16 -32.30 12.23
C GLY A 734 0.35 -32.25 11.93
N ILE A 735 1.14 -31.58 12.79
CA ILE A 735 2.59 -31.42 12.65
C ILE A 735 3.26 -32.18 13.79
N PHE A 736 3.98 -33.24 13.45
CA PHE A 736 4.68 -34.09 14.40
C PHE A 736 6.17 -33.76 14.39
N LYS A 737 6.74 -33.56 15.58
CA LYS A 737 8.17 -33.24 15.76
C LYS A 737 8.84 -34.26 16.66
N GLY A 738 10.11 -34.52 16.39
CA GLY A 738 10.97 -35.38 17.20
C GLY A 738 12.43 -35.04 17.04
N VAL A 739 13.23 -35.34 18.06
CA VAL A 739 14.66 -35.00 18.11
C VAL A 739 15.43 -36.15 18.76
N PHE A 740 16.44 -36.66 18.07
CA PHE A 740 17.34 -37.67 18.62
C PHE A 740 18.81 -37.28 18.40
N THR A 741 19.68 -37.74 19.29
CA THR A 741 21.13 -37.57 19.17
C THR A 741 21.72 -38.73 18.38
N VAL A 742 22.75 -38.51 17.58
CA VAL A 742 23.50 -39.57 16.88
C VAL A 742 24.57 -40.11 17.81
N GLY A 743 24.53 -41.40 18.14
CA GLY A 743 25.50 -42.06 19.04
C GLY A 743 26.47 -42.96 18.26
N TYR A 744 27.70 -43.12 18.75
CA TYR A 744 28.61 -44.12 18.18
C TYR A 744 28.17 -45.52 18.58
N ASP A 745 28.15 -46.46 17.64
CA ASP A 745 27.91 -47.87 17.94
C ASP A 745 29.21 -48.58 18.35
N ASP A 746 29.40 -48.75 19.66
CA ASP A 746 30.50 -49.50 20.26
C ASP A 746 30.14 -50.95 20.63
N ARG A 747 28.93 -51.40 20.28
CA ARG A 747 28.46 -52.76 20.60
C ARG A 747 29.24 -53.82 19.86
N THR A 748 29.46 -54.94 20.54
CA THR A 748 30.14 -56.12 19.98
C THR A 748 29.23 -56.89 19.00
N ALA A 749 29.81 -57.78 18.20
CA ALA A 749 29.06 -58.60 17.22
C ALA A 749 28.01 -59.53 17.87
N GLU A 750 28.11 -59.79 19.18
CA GLU A 750 27.16 -60.59 19.96
C GLU A 750 26.01 -59.73 20.52
N GLU A 751 26.24 -58.44 20.78
CA GLU A 751 25.28 -57.45 21.32
C GLU A 751 24.42 -56.77 20.25
N THR A 752 24.76 -56.92 18.97
CA THR A 752 24.05 -56.31 17.83
C THR A 752 22.67 -56.93 17.57
N ASN A 753 22.38 -58.10 18.17
CA ASN A 753 21.08 -58.78 18.15
C ASN A 753 20.18 -58.44 19.36
N ALA A 754 20.66 -57.63 20.32
CA ALA A 754 19.86 -57.20 21.48
C ALA A 754 18.91 -56.04 21.12
N GLU A 755 17.75 -55.99 21.77
CA GLU A 755 16.76 -54.93 21.57
C GLU A 755 17.35 -53.55 21.92
N LEU A 756 17.26 -52.59 21.00
CA LEU A 756 17.86 -51.27 21.18
C LEU A 756 17.20 -50.52 22.33
N PRO A 757 17.98 -49.89 23.22
CA PRO A 757 17.42 -49.01 24.24
C PRO A 757 16.76 -47.79 23.59
N PRO A 758 15.84 -47.09 24.27
CA PRO A 758 15.08 -45.99 23.68
C PRO A 758 15.99 -44.92 23.07
N VAL A 759 15.87 -44.72 21.75
CA VAL A 759 16.69 -43.77 20.96
C VAL A 759 16.58 -42.34 21.47
N ALA A 760 15.42 -41.96 22.02
CA ALA A 760 15.20 -40.64 22.62
C ALA A 760 16.14 -40.35 23.80
N LEU A 761 16.58 -41.38 24.52
CA LEU A 761 17.43 -41.25 25.71
C LEU A 761 18.91 -41.54 25.40
N ASN A 762 19.17 -42.54 24.55
CA ASN A 762 20.52 -43.08 24.34
C ASN A 762 21.14 -42.69 22.98
N GLY A 763 20.36 -42.01 22.13
CA GLY A 763 20.74 -41.70 20.76
C GLY A 763 20.58 -42.88 19.80
N PHE A 764 20.67 -42.59 18.50
CA PHE A 764 20.61 -43.58 17.44
C PHE A 764 22.04 -44.06 17.10
N PRO A 765 22.37 -45.34 17.32
CA PRO A 765 23.73 -45.85 17.14
C PRO A 765 24.10 -45.96 15.66
N VAL A 766 25.29 -45.44 15.32
CA VAL A 766 25.87 -45.46 13.97
C VAL A 766 27.39 -45.66 14.03
N LYS A 767 27.97 -46.15 12.94
CA LYS A 767 29.42 -46.14 12.71
C LYS A 767 29.83 -44.91 11.90
N TYR A 768 31.09 -44.51 11.99
CA TYR A 768 31.63 -43.45 11.13
C TYR A 768 31.50 -43.87 9.66
N GLY A 769 31.01 -42.96 8.82
CA GLY A 769 30.73 -43.23 7.41
C GLY A 769 29.38 -43.88 7.13
N ASP A 770 28.58 -44.19 8.15
CA ASP A 770 27.22 -44.69 7.97
C ASP A 770 26.31 -43.65 7.29
N GLN A 771 25.21 -44.13 6.74
CA GLN A 771 24.10 -43.30 6.32
C GLN A 771 22.88 -43.59 7.20
N ILE A 772 22.33 -42.55 7.82
CA ILE A 772 21.06 -42.64 8.56
C ILE A 772 19.94 -42.39 7.55
N ALA A 773 19.05 -43.36 7.38
CA ALA A 773 17.82 -43.17 6.62
C ALA A 773 16.63 -43.09 7.58
N VAL A 774 15.90 -41.97 7.51
CA VAL A 774 14.62 -41.77 8.18
C VAL A 774 13.53 -41.99 7.13
N SER A 775 12.64 -42.93 7.37
CA SER A 775 11.56 -43.28 6.44
C SER A 775 10.18 -43.19 7.07
N TYR A 776 9.23 -42.74 6.27
CA TYR A 776 7.80 -42.69 6.60
C TYR A 776 7.01 -42.94 5.31
N GLU A 777 6.19 -43.98 5.30
CA GLU A 777 5.51 -44.48 4.08
C GLU A 777 6.50 -44.64 2.91
N ASN A 778 6.25 -43.99 1.77
CA ASN A 778 7.11 -44.05 0.59
C ASN A 778 8.23 -42.99 0.58
N GLN A 779 8.37 -42.20 1.65
CA GLN A 779 9.38 -41.14 1.75
C GLN A 779 10.61 -41.62 2.52
N VAL A 780 11.80 -41.35 2.00
CA VAL A 780 13.07 -41.66 2.65
C VAL A 780 13.99 -40.44 2.61
N ARG A 781 14.48 -40.01 3.77
CA ARG A 781 15.47 -38.94 3.92
C ARG A 781 16.77 -39.50 4.46
N ARG A 782 17.87 -39.19 3.79
CA ARG A 782 19.19 -39.74 4.11
C ARG A 782 20.12 -38.65 4.64
N VAL A 783 20.85 -38.97 5.69
CA VAL A 783 21.87 -38.12 6.32
C VAL A 783 23.17 -38.90 6.39
N GLU A 784 24.26 -38.37 5.83
CA GLU A 784 25.58 -38.98 5.91
C GLU A 784 26.24 -38.71 7.27
N VAL A 785 26.84 -39.73 7.87
CA VAL A 785 27.65 -39.63 9.09
C VAL A 785 29.10 -39.40 8.69
N ASN A 786 29.67 -38.26 9.06
CA ASN A 786 31.03 -37.90 8.66
C ASN A 786 32.09 -38.83 9.28
N ASN A 787 33.19 -39.06 8.54
CA ASN A 787 34.36 -39.80 9.01
C ASN A 787 35.28 -38.90 9.83
N GLY A 788 35.17 -38.97 11.17
CA GLY A 788 35.98 -38.19 12.10
C GLY A 788 35.33 -36.87 12.53
N ALA A 789 35.98 -36.19 13.47
CA ALA A 789 35.59 -34.87 13.95
C ALA A 789 36.65 -33.86 13.52
N ASP A 790 36.24 -32.73 12.93
CA ASP A 790 37.13 -31.59 12.76
C ASP A 790 37.42 -31.03 14.16
N GLY A 791 38.61 -31.33 14.69
CA GLY A 791 39.06 -30.87 16.00
C GLY A 791 39.22 -29.35 16.05
N GLY A 792 38.11 -28.64 16.24
CA GLY A 792 38.10 -27.22 16.58
C GLY A 792 38.42 -27.04 18.05
N ILE A 793 39.58 -26.43 18.36
CA ILE A 793 39.88 -25.96 19.72
C ILE A 793 38.86 -24.86 20.06
N GLN A 794 37.94 -25.18 20.96
CA GLN A 794 37.07 -24.20 21.57
C GLN A 794 37.77 -23.69 22.84
N PRO A 795 38.16 -22.41 22.93
CA PRO A 795 38.52 -21.85 24.22
C PRO A 795 37.28 -21.95 25.09
N PHE A 796 37.30 -22.80 26.10
CA PHE A 796 36.26 -22.80 27.10
C PHE A 796 36.36 -21.47 27.83
N SER A 797 35.34 -20.63 27.71
CA SER A 797 35.09 -19.64 28.74
C SER A 797 34.66 -20.43 29.96
N LYS A 798 35.49 -20.38 31.01
CA LYS A 798 35.12 -20.56 32.41
C LYS A 798 33.62 -20.28 32.56
N ARG A 799 32.83 -21.24 33.06
CA ARG A 799 31.45 -20.96 33.51
C ARG A 799 31.58 -19.78 34.46
N TYR A 800 31.15 -18.61 34.02
CA TYR A 800 31.02 -17.47 34.92
C TYR A 800 29.97 -17.90 35.93
N THR A 801 30.40 -17.97 37.18
CA THR A 801 29.54 -18.07 38.35
C THR A 801 28.79 -16.75 38.54
N GLY A 802 28.10 -16.27 37.52
CA GLY A 802 27.40 -14.99 37.58
C GLY A 802 26.41 -14.83 36.44
N ASP A 803 25.15 -15.12 36.73
CA ASP A 803 23.97 -14.77 35.93
C ASP A 803 23.99 -13.30 35.45
N GLU A 804 24.72 -12.44 36.17
CA GLU A 804 24.90 -11.01 35.89
C GLU A 804 25.47 -10.66 34.50
N MET A 805 26.40 -11.45 33.94
CA MET A 805 27.05 -11.12 32.65
C MET A 805 26.15 -11.38 31.44
N ALA A 806 25.33 -12.43 31.48
CA ALA A 806 24.38 -12.74 30.41
C ALA A 806 23.25 -11.70 30.34
N VAL A 807 22.81 -11.24 31.51
CA VAL A 807 21.84 -10.15 31.61
C VAL A 807 22.44 -8.86 31.09
N ARG A 808 23.61 -8.43 31.57
CA ARG A 808 24.28 -7.22 31.07
C ARG A 808 24.45 -7.24 29.54
N THR A 809 24.81 -8.38 28.96
CA THR A 809 24.91 -8.52 27.49
C THR A 809 23.57 -8.30 26.79
N SER A 810 22.47 -8.83 27.34
CA SER A 810 21.12 -8.67 26.78
C SER A 810 20.65 -7.22 26.86
N PHE A 811 20.96 -6.53 27.96
CA PHE A 811 20.70 -5.11 28.15
C PHE A 811 21.50 -4.24 27.18
N THR A 812 22.81 -4.45 27.06
CA THR A 812 23.66 -3.70 26.10
C THR A 812 23.21 -3.92 24.67
N LEU A 813 22.79 -5.14 24.29
CA LEU A 813 22.24 -5.41 22.97
C LEU A 813 20.90 -4.71 22.75
N ALA A 814 20.02 -4.71 23.75
CA ALA A 814 18.75 -4.00 23.67
C ALA A 814 18.94 -2.48 23.52
N GLU A 815 19.91 -1.90 24.24
CA GLU A 815 20.32 -0.49 24.09
C GLU A 815 20.88 -0.19 22.70
N CYS A 816 21.71 -1.09 22.15
CA CYS A 816 22.20 -0.95 20.78
C CYS A 816 21.06 -0.97 19.75
N PHE A 817 20.10 -1.89 19.90
CA PHE A 817 18.92 -1.94 19.02
C PHE A 817 18.04 -0.72 19.17
N PHE A 818 17.92 -0.17 20.37
CA PHE A 818 17.20 1.08 20.63
C PHE A 818 17.85 2.26 19.90
N GLU A 819 19.18 2.40 19.96
CA GLU A 819 19.89 3.47 19.26
C GLU A 819 19.87 3.30 17.74
N LEU A 820 19.92 2.06 17.23
CA LEU A 820 19.71 1.77 15.81
C LEU A 820 18.29 2.15 15.36
N ALA A 821 17.28 1.83 16.17
CA ALA A 821 15.89 2.16 15.85
C ALA A 821 15.68 3.67 15.73
N LYS A 822 16.30 4.46 16.62
CA LYS A 822 16.30 5.93 16.51
C LYS A 822 16.96 6.42 15.21
N LYS A 823 18.13 5.86 14.85
CA LYS A 823 18.84 6.24 13.63
C LYS A 823 18.05 5.88 12.37
N HIS A 824 17.44 4.70 12.32
CA HIS A 824 16.59 4.30 11.21
C HIS A 824 15.30 5.14 11.14
N ARG A 825 14.73 5.56 12.29
CA ARG A 825 13.63 6.53 12.32
C ARG A 825 14.04 7.89 11.74
N GLU A 826 15.20 8.42 12.12
CA GLU A 826 15.76 9.66 11.57
C GLU A 826 15.99 9.59 10.04
N MET A 827 16.18 8.38 9.50
CA MET A 827 16.37 8.10 8.06
C MET A 827 15.07 7.68 7.34
N ASP A 828 13.90 7.81 7.97
CA ASP A 828 12.57 7.42 7.44
C ASP A 828 12.46 5.92 7.07
N GLN A 829 13.23 5.06 7.72
CA GLN A 829 13.25 3.60 7.51
C GLN A 829 12.37 2.88 8.55
N GLU A 830 11.06 3.11 8.47
CA GLU A 830 10.08 2.67 9.47
C GLU A 830 10.06 1.14 9.70
N SER A 831 10.16 0.35 8.63
CA SER A 831 10.17 -1.12 8.73
C SER A 831 11.38 -1.65 9.52
N LEU A 832 12.55 -1.05 9.32
CA LEU A 832 13.79 -1.43 10.02
C LEU A 832 13.73 -1.02 11.49
N ALA A 833 13.29 0.21 11.78
CA ALA A 833 13.11 0.69 13.15
C ALA A 833 12.12 -0.20 13.95
N ARG A 834 10.99 -0.57 13.35
CA ARG A 834 10.01 -1.48 13.98
C ARG A 834 10.59 -2.86 14.28
N ARG A 835 11.41 -3.40 13.36
CA ARG A 835 12.07 -4.70 13.54
C ARG A 835 13.08 -4.67 14.69
N GLU A 836 13.87 -3.61 14.78
CA GLU A 836 14.88 -3.44 15.84
C GLU A 836 14.23 -3.26 17.21
N ILE A 837 13.14 -2.49 17.29
CA ILE A 837 12.31 -2.38 18.50
C ILE A 837 11.77 -3.75 18.92
N GLY A 838 11.28 -4.55 17.96
CA GLY A 838 10.82 -5.92 18.22
C GLY A 838 11.92 -6.83 18.77
N HIS A 839 13.14 -6.72 18.26
CA HIS A 839 14.30 -7.47 18.76
C HIS A 839 14.73 -7.04 20.16
N ALA A 840 14.79 -5.73 20.44
CA ALA A 840 15.11 -5.19 21.75
C ALA A 840 14.08 -5.62 22.80
N ARG A 841 12.78 -5.55 22.48
CA ARG A 841 11.69 -5.95 23.37
C ARG A 841 11.77 -7.42 23.76
N LYS A 842 12.10 -8.30 22.81
CA LYS A 842 12.25 -9.74 23.08
C LYS A 842 13.41 -10.03 24.04
N LEU A 843 14.56 -9.38 23.84
CA LEU A 843 15.74 -9.54 24.70
C LEU A 843 15.45 -9.08 26.14
N LEU A 844 14.73 -7.98 26.31
CA LEU A 844 14.36 -7.45 27.63
C LEU A 844 13.28 -8.28 28.32
N ALA A 845 12.29 -8.79 27.58
CA ALA A 845 11.26 -9.67 28.14
C ALA A 845 11.86 -11.01 28.62
N GLU A 846 12.83 -11.56 27.89
CA GLU A 846 13.55 -12.77 28.28
C GLU A 846 14.43 -12.53 29.52
N ALA A 847 15.08 -11.37 29.62
CA ALA A 847 15.85 -10.97 30.80
C ALA A 847 14.95 -10.83 32.05
N LEU A 848 13.76 -10.24 31.90
CA LEU A 848 12.75 -10.11 32.97
C LEU A 848 12.20 -11.45 33.46
N ALA A 849 11.99 -12.41 32.56
CA ALA A 849 11.43 -13.72 32.88
C ALA A 849 12.39 -14.62 33.68
N THR A 850 13.69 -14.35 33.59
CA THR A 850 14.75 -15.26 34.06
C THR A 850 15.44 -14.79 35.37
N HIS A 851 15.20 -13.56 35.83
CA HIS A 851 15.94 -12.98 36.96
C HIS A 851 15.03 -12.27 37.99
N ARG A 852 15.41 -12.35 39.28
CA ARG A 852 14.60 -11.80 40.39
C ARG A 852 15.03 -10.43 40.93
N ASP A 853 16.20 -9.95 40.55
CA ASP A 853 16.80 -8.69 40.99
C ASP A 853 15.90 -7.47 40.65
N GLU A 854 15.63 -6.63 41.64
CA GLU A 854 14.78 -5.44 41.53
C GLU A 854 15.45 -4.31 40.72
N GLU A 855 16.78 -4.18 40.79
CA GLU A 855 17.52 -3.14 40.07
C GLU A 855 17.55 -3.44 38.55
N LEU A 856 17.75 -4.71 38.19
CA LEU A 856 17.68 -5.16 36.80
C LEU A 856 16.26 -5.09 36.24
N LYS A 857 15.22 -5.38 37.05
CA LYS A 857 13.82 -5.21 36.63
C LYS A 857 13.48 -3.76 36.36
N ALA A 858 13.93 -2.85 37.23
CA ALA A 858 13.76 -1.41 37.03
C ALA A 858 14.45 -0.93 35.74
N HIS A 859 15.67 -1.40 35.46
CA HIS A 859 16.39 -1.11 34.21
C HIS A 859 15.62 -1.64 32.99
N ALA A 860 15.10 -2.88 33.06
CA ALA A 860 14.40 -3.50 31.94
C ALA A 860 13.11 -2.77 31.61
N GLU A 861 12.29 -2.48 32.62
CA GLU A 861 11.04 -1.74 32.46
C GLU A 861 11.31 -0.32 31.95
N TYR A 862 12.41 0.30 32.39
CA TYR A 862 12.82 1.62 31.88
C TYR A 862 13.15 1.57 30.39
N LEU A 863 13.92 0.58 29.94
CA LEU A 863 14.25 0.39 28.52
C LEU A 863 13.01 0.00 27.70
N LEU A 864 12.12 -0.84 28.23
CA LEU A 864 10.87 -1.21 27.58
C LEU A 864 9.93 -0.01 27.44
N GLY A 865 9.83 0.84 28.46
CA GLY A 865 9.10 2.10 28.38
C GLY A 865 9.66 3.04 27.31
N ASN A 866 11.00 3.14 27.22
CA ASN A 866 11.65 3.94 26.18
C ASN A 866 11.37 3.39 24.77
N LEU A 867 11.40 2.08 24.59
CA LEU A 867 11.06 1.42 23.33
C LEU A 867 9.59 1.62 22.94
N ALA A 868 8.67 1.50 23.90
CA ALA A 868 7.24 1.75 23.68
C ALA A 868 6.98 3.21 23.29
N GLN A 869 7.67 4.15 23.94
CA GLN A 869 7.61 5.58 23.60
C GLN A 869 8.13 5.85 22.17
N GLU A 870 9.29 5.30 21.78
CA GLU A 870 9.81 5.46 20.41
C GLU A 870 8.90 4.79 19.38
N PHE A 871 8.28 3.66 19.72
CA PHE A 871 7.32 2.99 18.86
C PHE A 871 6.06 3.84 18.65
N ALA A 872 5.56 4.49 19.70
CA ALA A 872 4.47 5.45 19.59
C ALA A 872 4.85 6.65 18.71
N ASP A 873 6.09 7.15 18.84
CA ASP A 873 6.60 8.26 18.03
C ASP A 873 6.76 7.91 16.53
N LEU A 874 6.74 6.63 16.14
CA LEU A 874 6.75 6.17 14.74
C LEU A 874 5.36 6.21 14.08
N ALA A 875 4.27 6.20 14.85
CA ALA A 875 2.93 6.16 14.28
C ALA A 875 2.55 7.48 13.60
N LYS A 876 2.03 7.40 12.37
CA LYS A 876 1.68 8.58 11.55
C LYS A 876 0.33 9.20 11.92
N ASN A 877 -0.58 8.46 12.56
CA ASN A 877 -1.90 8.93 12.96
C ASN A 877 -2.05 9.00 14.49
N ASP A 878 -2.73 10.04 14.99
CA ASP A 878 -2.83 10.28 16.43
C ASP A 878 -3.68 9.22 17.16
N VAL A 879 -4.61 8.58 16.45
CA VAL A 879 -5.45 7.49 16.99
C VAL A 879 -4.60 6.25 17.36
N SER A 880 -3.56 5.91 16.59
CA SER A 880 -2.71 4.76 16.91
C SER A 880 -1.62 5.08 17.92
N LYS A 881 -1.26 6.37 18.09
CA LYS A 881 -0.29 6.82 19.10
C LYS A 881 -0.80 6.63 20.52
N LEU A 882 -2.10 6.89 20.75
CA LEU A 882 -2.69 6.89 22.09
C LEU A 882 -2.53 5.54 22.83
N PRO A 883 -2.91 4.37 22.26
CA PRO A 883 -2.68 3.10 22.93
C PRO A 883 -1.20 2.79 23.18
N MET A 884 -0.30 3.26 22.31
CA MET A 884 1.14 3.01 22.41
C MET A 884 1.80 3.88 23.48
N TYR A 885 1.40 5.15 23.61
CA TYR A 885 1.81 5.99 24.73
C TYR A 885 1.25 5.49 26.07
N GLN A 886 0.05 4.91 26.08
CA GLN A 886 -0.50 4.25 27.28
C GLN A 886 0.35 3.05 27.73
N ASP A 887 0.88 2.23 26.80
CA ASP A 887 1.85 1.16 27.13
C ASP A 887 3.14 1.74 27.73
N ALA A 888 3.68 2.83 27.15
CA ALA A 888 4.85 3.51 27.71
C ALA A 888 4.59 4.06 29.13
N LEU A 889 3.44 4.70 29.36
CA LEU A 889 3.03 5.19 30.68
C LEU A 889 2.92 4.05 31.68
N ALA A 890 2.26 2.95 31.32
CA ALA A 890 2.06 1.80 32.20
C ALA A 890 3.39 1.16 32.66
N ARG A 891 4.46 1.32 31.88
CA ARG A 891 5.81 0.85 32.23
C ARG A 891 6.56 1.86 33.08
N PHE A 892 6.59 3.13 32.66
CA PHE A 892 7.29 4.17 33.41
C PHE A 892 6.66 4.46 34.77
N SER A 893 5.33 4.45 34.90
CA SER A 893 4.65 4.78 36.16
C SER A 893 4.86 3.72 37.25
N LYS A 894 5.18 2.48 36.87
CA LYS A 894 5.46 1.38 37.82
C LYS A 894 6.80 1.56 38.51
N ILE A 895 7.82 2.03 37.80
CA ILE A 895 9.19 2.04 38.32
C ILE A 895 9.34 2.88 39.60
N PRO A 896 8.82 4.12 39.69
CA PRO A 896 8.88 4.91 40.93
C PRO A 896 8.05 4.34 42.09
N THR A 897 7.12 3.43 41.80
CA THR A 897 6.21 2.80 42.76
C THR A 897 6.79 1.49 43.29
N ASP A 898 7.19 0.61 42.37
CA ASP A 898 7.63 -0.75 42.62
C ASP A 898 9.13 -0.81 42.94
N TYR A 899 9.92 0.14 42.39
CA TYR A 899 11.38 0.21 42.54
C TYR A 899 11.85 1.63 42.95
N PRO A 900 11.36 2.18 44.07
CA PRO A 900 11.55 3.59 44.44
C PRO A 900 13.00 4.02 44.65
N GLU A 901 13.87 3.08 45.05
CA GLU A 901 15.31 3.29 45.32
C GLU A 901 16.21 3.07 44.10
N SER A 902 15.65 2.65 42.96
CA SER A 902 16.41 2.43 41.73
C SER A 902 16.91 3.75 41.13
N GLU A 903 18.10 3.74 40.51
CA GLU A 903 18.59 4.88 39.72
C GLU A 903 17.66 5.28 38.56
N PHE A 904 16.77 4.38 38.14
CA PHE A 904 15.79 4.62 37.09
C PHE A 904 14.51 5.26 37.61
N ALA A 905 14.25 5.31 38.92
CA ALA A 905 13.00 5.82 39.45
C ALA A 905 12.79 7.31 39.12
N ALA A 906 13.80 8.14 39.33
CA ALA A 906 13.76 9.55 38.96
C ALA A 906 13.68 9.75 37.44
N LYS A 907 14.44 8.95 36.66
CA LYS A 907 14.44 8.98 35.19
C LYS A 907 13.09 8.53 34.60
N ALA A 908 12.43 7.54 35.21
CA ALA A 908 11.13 7.03 34.81
C ALA A 908 10.03 8.02 35.13
N GLN A 909 10.03 8.61 36.33
CA GLN A 909 9.11 9.68 36.71
C GLN A 909 9.19 10.87 35.72
N TYR A 910 10.41 11.24 35.29
CA TYR A 910 10.62 12.24 34.24
C TYR A 910 9.99 11.81 32.90
N LYS A 911 10.19 10.55 32.51
CA LYS A 911 9.65 10.00 31.27
C LYS A 911 8.12 9.91 31.28
N THR A 912 7.50 9.58 32.42
CA THR A 912 6.04 9.63 32.60
C THR A 912 5.50 11.04 32.29
N ALA A 913 6.12 12.07 32.88
CA ALA A 913 5.75 13.46 32.62
C ALA A 913 5.92 13.84 31.14
N LEU A 914 7.01 13.40 30.50
CA LEU A 914 7.28 13.66 29.08
C LEU A 914 6.27 12.95 28.15
N VAL A 915 5.81 11.75 28.51
CA VAL A 915 4.81 11.02 27.70
C VAL A 915 3.44 11.71 27.82
N TYR A 916 3.03 12.15 29.01
CA TYR A 916 1.83 12.99 29.16
C TYR A 916 1.93 14.29 28.34
N GLU A 917 3.10 14.93 28.31
CA GLU A 917 3.36 16.12 27.48
C GLU A 917 3.15 15.80 25.98
N LYS A 918 3.66 14.66 25.51
CA LYS A 918 3.50 14.19 24.11
C LYS A 918 2.06 13.81 23.76
N MET A 919 1.28 13.34 24.73
CA MET A 919 -0.15 13.07 24.57
C MET A 919 -1.00 14.34 24.56
N GLY A 920 -0.43 15.51 24.88
CA GLY A 920 -1.17 16.76 25.03
C GLY A 920 -1.85 16.92 26.39
N GLU A 921 -1.65 15.99 27.32
CA GLU A 921 -2.17 16.04 28.69
C GLU A 921 -1.23 16.83 29.60
N ILE A 922 -1.19 18.14 29.37
CA ILE A 922 -0.18 19.02 29.97
C ILE A 922 -0.34 19.13 31.49
N ASP A 923 -1.57 19.13 32.02
CA ASP A 923 -1.80 19.25 33.46
C ASP A 923 -1.29 18.00 34.21
N ASN A 924 -1.49 16.80 33.64
CA ASN A 924 -0.94 15.55 34.16
C ASN A 924 0.60 15.54 34.08
N SER A 925 1.16 16.06 32.99
CA SER A 925 2.62 16.23 32.85
C SER A 925 3.22 17.10 33.95
N VAL A 926 2.57 18.22 34.27
CA VAL A 926 3.01 19.14 35.34
C VAL A 926 2.96 18.46 36.71
N GLU A 927 1.90 17.71 37.00
CA GLU A 927 1.80 16.96 38.26
C GLU A 927 2.97 15.99 38.42
N GLU A 928 3.29 15.22 37.37
CA GLU A 928 4.39 14.25 37.40
C GLU A 928 5.78 14.92 37.50
N TYR A 929 5.98 16.08 36.87
CA TYR A 929 7.19 16.90 37.03
C TYR A 929 7.33 17.46 38.45
N VAL A 930 6.23 17.89 39.08
CA VAL A 930 6.24 18.36 40.47
C VAL A 930 6.56 17.22 41.43
N LYS A 931 5.98 16.03 41.22
CA LYS A 931 6.31 14.81 41.98
C LYS A 931 7.80 14.48 41.90
N LEU A 932 8.40 14.55 40.71
CA LEU A 932 9.83 14.35 40.50
C LEU A 932 10.67 15.37 41.29
N ALA A 933 10.35 16.66 41.18
CA ALA A 933 11.06 17.73 41.87
C ALA A 933 10.96 17.65 43.40
N TYR A 934 9.85 17.11 43.92
CA TYR A 934 9.65 16.91 45.35
C TYR A 934 10.35 15.64 45.87
N LYS A 935 10.20 14.51 45.15
CA LYS A 935 10.71 13.20 45.59
C LYS A 935 12.21 13.03 45.36
N TYR A 936 12.75 13.59 44.28
CA TYR A 936 14.16 13.47 43.91
C TYR A 936 14.82 14.84 43.74
N PRO A 937 14.83 15.67 44.78
CA PRO A 937 15.08 17.09 44.62
C PRO A 937 16.52 17.37 44.14
N ASN A 938 17.50 16.52 44.44
CA ASN A 938 18.91 16.71 44.05
C ASN A 938 19.31 15.96 42.76
N HIS A 939 18.36 15.37 42.03
CA HIS A 939 18.67 14.59 40.83
C HIS A 939 19.14 15.49 39.67
N GLU A 940 20.03 14.99 38.81
CA GLU A 940 20.60 15.72 37.66
C GLU A 940 19.55 16.24 36.65
N LEU A 941 18.35 15.64 36.67
CA LEU A 941 17.23 16.03 35.80
C LEU A 941 16.44 17.22 36.34
N ILE A 942 16.62 17.60 37.60
CA ILE A 942 15.82 18.66 38.22
C ILE A 942 16.00 20.03 37.55
N PRO A 943 17.20 20.47 37.13
CA PRO A 943 17.35 21.69 36.34
C PRO A 943 16.50 21.67 35.05
N MET A 944 16.53 20.56 34.30
CA MET A 944 15.72 20.39 33.09
C MET A 944 14.21 20.42 33.40
N VAL A 945 13.78 19.74 34.47
CA VAL A 945 12.37 19.70 34.93
C VAL A 945 11.90 21.10 35.34
N MET A 946 12.70 21.83 36.11
CA MET A 946 12.42 23.20 36.49
C MET A 946 12.32 24.11 35.26
N SER A 947 13.20 23.94 34.27
CA SER A 947 13.11 24.69 33.02
C SER A 947 11.79 24.43 32.28
N ARG A 948 11.36 23.16 32.20
CA ARG A 948 10.09 22.77 31.55
C ARG A 948 8.86 23.27 32.31
N LEU A 949 8.85 23.16 33.63
CA LEU A 949 7.78 23.72 34.47
C LEU A 949 7.69 25.24 34.34
N GLY A 950 8.84 25.93 34.34
CA GLY A 950 8.89 27.37 34.10
C GLY A 950 8.34 27.74 32.73
N ASP A 951 8.67 26.97 31.68
CA ASP A 951 8.15 27.16 30.32
C ASP A 951 6.64 26.93 30.24
N TYR A 952 6.09 25.95 30.96
CA TYR A 952 4.65 25.73 31.04
C TYR A 952 3.93 26.95 31.61
N PHE A 953 4.33 27.39 32.81
CA PHE A 953 3.71 28.53 33.47
C PHE A 953 3.87 29.82 32.66
N GLN A 954 5.02 30.03 32.03
CA GLN A 954 5.26 31.16 31.14
C GLN A 954 4.34 31.13 29.92
N LYS A 955 4.20 29.99 29.24
CA LYS A 955 3.31 29.82 28.08
C LYS A 955 1.86 30.06 28.47
N LYS A 956 1.42 29.52 29.61
CA LYS A 956 0.05 29.69 30.12
C LYS A 956 -0.24 31.17 30.44
N GLY A 957 0.68 31.85 31.11
CA GLY A 957 0.60 33.30 31.33
C GLY A 957 0.54 34.09 30.02
N GLN A 958 1.33 33.70 29.02
CA GLN A 958 1.34 34.34 27.70
C GLN A 958 0.04 34.12 26.93
N GLN A 959 -0.57 32.93 26.99
CA GLN A 959 -1.87 32.66 26.37
C GLN A 959 -2.96 33.60 26.89
N PHE A 960 -2.96 33.92 28.19
CA PHE A 960 -3.89 34.91 28.75
C PHE A 960 -3.61 36.33 28.21
N LYS A 961 -2.34 36.73 28.08
CA LYS A 961 -1.96 38.02 27.48
C LYS A 961 -2.35 38.12 26.01
N ASP A 962 -2.16 37.06 25.25
CA ASP A 962 -2.48 36.99 23.82
C ASP A 962 -3.99 37.06 23.58
N ARG A 963 -4.78 36.37 24.42
CA ARG A 963 -6.25 36.49 24.42
C ARG A 963 -6.73 37.89 24.78
N ALA A 964 -6.01 38.57 25.69
CA ALA A 964 -6.34 39.94 26.08
C ALA A 964 -5.99 40.97 24.99
N LYS A 965 -4.94 40.73 24.19
CA LYS A 965 -4.41 41.68 23.21
C LYS A 965 -5.46 42.29 22.24
N PRO A 966 -6.29 41.52 21.52
CA PRO A 966 -7.29 42.09 20.61
C PRO A 966 -8.44 42.81 21.34
N LEU A 967 -8.59 42.59 22.65
CA LEU A 967 -9.61 43.25 23.46
C LEU A 967 -9.14 44.60 24.01
N ARG A 968 -7.82 44.87 24.04
CA ARG A 968 -7.24 46.10 24.60
C ARG A 968 -7.54 47.37 23.79
N GLU A 969 -7.81 47.23 22.49
CA GLU A 969 -8.17 48.36 21.62
C GLU A 969 -9.66 48.71 21.72
N LYS A 970 -10.46 47.86 22.38
CA LYS A 970 -11.89 48.06 22.57
C LYS A 970 -12.16 48.78 23.89
N THR A 971 -13.04 49.77 23.86
CA THR A 971 -13.37 50.60 25.03
C THR A 971 -14.71 50.25 25.68
N ASP A 972 -15.39 49.20 25.22
CA ASP A 972 -16.63 48.73 25.85
C ASP A 972 -16.37 48.06 27.20
N GLU A 973 -17.29 48.28 28.14
CA GLU A 973 -17.18 47.82 29.53
C GLU A 973 -16.93 46.29 29.66
N PRO A 974 -17.59 45.41 28.88
CA PRO A 974 -17.29 43.97 28.91
C PRO A 974 -15.87 43.62 28.46
N SER A 975 -15.37 44.25 27.39
CA SER A 975 -14.00 44.01 26.90
C SER A 975 -12.96 44.48 27.91
N VAL A 976 -13.17 45.63 28.55
CA VAL A 976 -12.29 46.14 29.62
C VAL A 976 -12.29 45.19 30.83
N ALA A 977 -13.47 44.73 31.28
CA ALA A 977 -13.58 43.78 32.37
C ALA A 977 -12.90 42.43 32.05
N GLU A 978 -13.03 41.94 30.82
CA GLU A 978 -12.40 40.70 30.39
C GLU A 978 -10.87 40.84 30.27
N VAL A 979 -10.35 41.98 29.81
CA VAL A 979 -8.91 42.28 29.83
C VAL A 979 -8.38 42.25 31.26
N LEU A 980 -9.08 42.89 32.21
CA LEU A 980 -8.69 42.89 33.62
C LEU A 980 -8.69 41.47 34.21
N ARG A 981 -9.71 40.65 33.87
CA ARG A 981 -9.78 39.25 34.30
C ARG A 981 -8.63 38.41 33.74
N LEU A 982 -8.36 38.52 32.44
CA LEU A 982 -7.26 37.80 31.78
C LEU A 982 -5.89 38.27 32.29
N ASP A 983 -5.73 39.56 32.57
CA ASP A 983 -4.51 40.09 33.19
C ASP A 983 -4.35 39.55 34.62
N GLY A 984 -5.43 39.49 35.39
CA GLY A 984 -5.48 38.86 36.71
C GLY A 984 -5.11 37.37 36.69
N LEU A 985 -5.52 36.63 35.66
CA LEU A 985 -5.12 35.23 35.47
C LEU A 985 -3.68 35.06 34.99
N SER A 986 -3.15 35.99 34.20
CA SER A 986 -1.77 35.94 33.70
C SER A 986 -0.74 36.17 34.80
N TYR A 987 -1.07 37.01 35.79
CA TYR A 987 -0.18 37.40 36.88
C TYR A 987 0.37 36.21 37.70
N PRO A 988 -0.47 35.32 38.27
CA PRO A 988 0.02 34.20 39.06
C PRO A 988 0.85 33.22 38.23
N GLU A 989 0.54 33.05 36.94
CA GLU A 989 1.28 32.15 36.06
C GLU A 989 2.69 32.68 35.76
N PHE A 990 2.84 33.98 35.45
CA PHE A 990 4.16 34.58 35.30
C PHE A 990 4.95 34.60 36.62
N LEU A 991 4.27 34.79 37.76
CA LEU A 991 4.91 34.72 39.06
C LEU A 991 5.42 33.30 39.36
N ASN A 992 4.61 32.27 39.10
CA ASN A 992 5.01 30.87 39.24
C ASN A 992 6.19 30.52 38.33
N ALA A 993 6.15 30.94 37.06
CA ALA A 993 7.26 30.76 36.12
C ALA A 993 8.55 31.40 36.65
N ALA A 994 8.46 32.65 37.12
CA ALA A 994 9.60 33.38 37.67
C ALA A 994 10.18 32.66 38.89
N MET A 995 9.32 32.21 39.83
CA MET A 995 9.75 31.49 41.02
C MET A 995 10.45 30.17 40.70
N VAL A 996 9.94 29.40 39.72
CA VAL A 996 10.56 28.14 39.31
C VAL A 996 11.92 28.37 38.67
N PHE A 997 12.04 29.35 37.76
CA PHE A 997 13.31 29.68 37.13
C PHE A 997 14.32 30.28 38.13
N THR A 998 13.89 31.08 39.11
CA THR A 998 14.77 31.56 40.20
C THR A 998 15.29 30.40 41.03
N LYS A 999 14.45 29.41 41.36
CA LYS A 999 14.91 28.21 42.08
C LYS A 999 15.95 27.43 41.28
N LEU A 1000 15.82 27.36 39.95
CA LEU A 1000 16.83 26.75 39.10
C LEU A 1000 18.16 27.50 39.20
N LEU A 1001 18.13 28.83 39.01
CA LEU A 1001 19.32 29.69 39.11
C LEU A 1001 20.02 29.56 40.47
N THR A 1002 19.28 29.62 41.58
CA THR A 1002 19.87 29.67 42.92
C THR A 1002 20.33 28.32 43.43
N ARG A 1003 19.65 27.23 43.03
CA ARG A 1003 19.94 25.89 43.52
C ARG A 1003 20.97 25.15 42.66
N PHE A 1004 21.01 25.46 41.37
CA PHE A 1004 21.92 24.84 40.41
C PHE A 1004 22.71 25.92 39.66
N PRO A 1005 23.47 26.79 40.36
CA PRO A 1005 24.13 27.93 39.73
C PRO A 1005 25.17 27.53 38.68
N ASP A 1006 25.75 26.33 38.80
CA ASP A 1006 26.76 25.79 37.89
C ASP A 1006 26.14 25.03 36.70
N ASP A 1007 24.82 24.83 36.67
CA ASP A 1007 24.15 24.13 35.57
C ASP A 1007 24.12 25.01 34.30
N PRO A 1008 24.34 24.45 33.09
CA PRO A 1008 24.30 25.22 31.84
C PRO A 1008 23.00 26.01 31.61
N LEU A 1009 21.88 25.57 32.19
CA LEU A 1009 20.59 26.25 32.08
C LEU A 1009 20.43 27.41 33.08
N ALA A 1010 21.27 27.51 34.11
CA ALA A 1010 21.13 28.47 35.20
C ALA A 1010 21.09 29.93 34.74
N GLY A 1011 22.07 30.33 33.91
CA GLY A 1011 22.12 31.69 33.38
C GLY A 1011 20.91 32.06 32.51
N LEU A 1012 20.44 31.12 31.67
CA LEU A 1012 19.24 31.33 30.85
C LEU A 1012 17.96 31.35 31.70
N ALA A 1013 17.88 30.48 32.71
CA ALA A 1013 16.78 30.46 33.67
C ALA A 1013 16.71 31.78 34.44
N GLY A 1014 17.84 32.33 34.89
CA GLY A 1014 17.89 33.64 35.54
C GLY A 1014 17.35 34.76 34.65
N ILE A 1015 17.70 34.78 33.37
CA ILE A 1015 17.12 35.73 32.41
C ILE A 1015 15.60 35.55 32.30
N ARG A 1016 15.13 34.31 32.16
CA ARG A 1016 13.69 34.00 32.07
C ARG A 1016 12.96 34.35 33.36
N ALA A 1017 13.56 34.13 34.53
CA ALA A 1017 13.02 34.52 35.82
C ALA A 1017 12.83 36.04 35.89
N GLY A 1018 13.88 36.82 35.59
CA GLY A 1018 13.80 38.28 35.56
C GLY A 1018 12.70 38.79 34.61
N GLN A 1019 12.66 38.28 33.38
CA GLN A 1019 11.63 38.65 32.41
C GLN A 1019 10.21 38.31 32.87
N ASN A 1020 10.00 37.15 33.51
CA ASN A 1020 8.70 36.78 34.04
C ASN A 1020 8.32 37.60 35.28
N PHE A 1021 9.27 37.99 36.14
CA PHE A 1021 9.02 38.96 37.20
C PHE A 1021 8.62 40.33 36.63
N MET A 1022 9.23 40.79 35.53
CA MET A 1022 8.79 42.01 34.84
C MET A 1022 7.35 41.88 34.33
N ARG A 1023 7.00 40.75 33.70
CA ARG A 1023 5.62 40.48 33.23
C ARG A 1023 4.62 40.40 34.38
N ALA A 1024 5.05 39.94 35.55
CA ALA A 1024 4.30 39.95 36.80
C ALA A 1024 4.41 41.28 37.57
N LEU A 1025 4.98 42.35 36.99
CA LEU A 1025 5.13 43.67 37.62
C LEU A 1025 5.96 43.68 38.92
N GLN A 1026 6.73 42.63 39.19
CA GLN A 1026 7.62 42.47 40.34
C GLN A 1026 9.03 43.00 40.01
N TYR A 1027 9.14 44.30 39.72
CA TYR A 1027 10.37 44.89 39.18
C TYR A 1027 11.57 44.82 40.12
N GLU A 1028 11.37 44.91 41.44
CA GLU A 1028 12.44 44.75 42.43
C GLU A 1028 13.07 43.35 42.37
N LYS A 1029 12.23 42.31 42.38
CA LYS A 1029 12.68 40.91 42.25
C LYS A 1029 13.33 40.65 40.90
N SER A 1030 12.80 41.24 39.83
CA SER A 1030 13.39 41.18 38.49
C SER A 1030 14.82 41.76 38.48
N ILE A 1031 15.01 42.95 39.05
CA ILE A 1031 16.32 43.60 39.13
C ILE A 1031 17.31 42.74 39.90
N ASN A 1032 16.91 42.21 41.05
CA ASN A 1032 17.77 41.37 41.88
C ASN A 1032 18.20 40.10 41.13
N VAL A 1033 17.26 39.40 40.47
CA VAL A 1033 17.60 38.19 39.71
C VAL A 1033 18.49 38.49 38.51
N PHE A 1034 18.29 39.60 37.80
CA PHE A 1034 19.22 40.00 36.74
C PHE A 1034 20.60 40.32 37.32
N GLN A 1035 20.66 40.94 38.50
CA GLN A 1035 21.92 41.22 39.19
C GLN A 1035 22.67 39.93 39.53
N ASP A 1036 21.97 38.90 40.06
CA ASP A 1036 22.56 37.59 40.35
C ASP A 1036 23.19 36.95 39.09
N VAL A 1037 22.56 37.10 37.93
CA VAL A 1037 23.10 36.60 36.64
C VAL A 1037 24.28 37.44 36.16
N ILE A 1038 24.29 38.75 36.43
CA ILE A 1038 25.36 39.67 36.00
C ILE A 1038 26.63 39.43 36.82
N GLU A 1039 26.49 39.17 38.12
CA GLU A 1039 27.59 39.00 39.06
C GLU A 1039 28.28 37.63 38.94
N ASN A 1040 27.59 36.60 38.45
CA ASN A 1040 28.20 35.31 38.21
C ASN A 1040 29.07 35.34 36.94
N GLU A 1041 30.39 35.37 37.14
CA GLU A 1041 31.36 35.50 36.04
C GLU A 1041 31.51 34.24 35.16
N GLU A 1042 31.08 33.07 35.64
CA GLU A 1042 31.09 31.81 34.90
C GLU A 1042 30.09 31.80 33.74
N PHE A 1043 29.08 32.67 33.76
CA PHE A 1043 28.11 32.77 32.68
C PHE A 1043 28.67 33.49 31.44
N GLU A 1044 28.33 32.96 30.25
CA GLU A 1044 28.80 33.48 28.98
C GLU A 1044 28.53 35.00 28.84
N GLY A 1045 29.60 35.80 28.82
CA GLY A 1045 29.48 37.26 28.92
C GLY A 1045 28.69 37.91 27.79
N GLY A 1046 29.05 37.61 26.54
CA GLY A 1046 28.43 38.24 25.37
C GLY A 1046 26.97 37.82 25.12
N LYS A 1047 26.55 36.65 25.60
CA LYS A 1047 25.19 36.12 25.37
C LYS A 1047 24.28 36.22 26.59
N ILE A 1048 24.74 35.76 27.76
CA ILE A 1048 23.93 35.65 28.97
C ILE A 1048 24.04 36.93 29.80
N ARG A 1049 25.25 37.31 30.24
CA ARG A 1049 25.42 38.49 31.11
C ARG A 1049 25.03 39.79 30.41
N ALA A 1050 25.41 39.98 29.15
CA ALA A 1050 25.01 41.15 28.35
C ALA A 1050 23.47 41.25 28.18
N GLN A 1051 22.78 40.11 28.06
CA GLN A 1051 21.32 40.06 28.00
C GLN A 1051 20.69 40.43 29.34
N ALA A 1052 21.20 39.86 30.44
CA ALA A 1052 20.73 40.17 31.80
C ALA A 1052 20.95 41.65 32.15
N MET A 1053 22.10 42.24 31.77
CA MET A 1053 22.34 43.68 31.89
C MET A 1053 21.31 44.50 31.12
N PHE A 1054 20.98 44.12 29.87
CA PHE A 1054 20.02 44.88 29.07
C PHE A 1054 18.62 44.87 29.71
N TRP A 1055 18.12 43.68 30.09
CA TRP A 1055 16.80 43.56 30.70
C TRP A 1055 16.76 44.08 32.14
N GLY A 1056 17.87 43.99 32.88
CA GLY A 1056 18.03 44.60 34.21
C GLY A 1056 18.00 46.13 34.16
N ALA A 1057 18.58 46.75 33.13
CA ALA A 1057 18.45 48.18 32.87
C ALA A 1057 17.00 48.55 32.52
N TYR A 1058 16.37 47.80 31.63
CA TYR A 1058 14.98 48.01 31.26
C TYR A 1058 14.01 47.84 32.44
N SER A 1059 14.27 46.90 33.35
CA SER A 1059 13.49 46.70 34.57
C SER A 1059 13.61 47.88 35.55
N ARG A 1060 14.75 48.57 35.58
CA ARG A 1060 14.94 49.81 36.36
C ARG A 1060 14.19 50.98 35.74
N GLU A 1061 14.11 51.05 34.40
CA GLU A 1061 13.28 52.06 33.72
C GLU A 1061 11.79 51.89 34.02
N LEU A 1062 11.33 50.63 34.12
CA LEU A 1062 9.94 50.29 34.42
C LEU A 1062 9.63 50.25 35.93
N TYR A 1063 10.61 50.50 36.80
CA TYR A 1063 10.42 50.43 38.24
C TYR A 1063 9.39 51.48 38.70
N PRO A 1064 8.31 51.07 39.39
CA PRO A 1064 7.24 51.98 39.76
C PRO A 1064 7.72 52.91 40.87
N THR A 1065 7.79 54.20 40.56
CA THR A 1065 8.06 55.28 41.52
C THR A 1065 6.89 56.24 41.55
N SER A 1066 6.50 56.72 42.73
CA SER A 1066 5.51 57.81 42.80
C SER A 1066 6.05 59.06 42.07
N LYS A 1067 5.16 59.92 41.56
CA LYS A 1067 5.58 61.17 40.91
C LYS A 1067 6.36 62.11 41.84
N GLU A 1068 6.20 61.94 43.15
CA GLU A 1068 6.85 62.73 44.20
C GLU A 1068 8.24 62.19 44.56
N ASP A 1069 8.54 60.92 44.27
CA ASP A 1069 9.85 60.30 44.50
C ASP A 1069 10.78 60.45 43.29
N TYR A 1070 11.07 61.71 42.93
CA TYR A 1070 11.98 62.06 41.85
C TYR A 1070 13.42 61.58 42.11
N ARG A 1071 13.80 61.37 43.38
CA ARG A 1071 15.14 60.93 43.77
C ARG A 1071 15.34 59.45 43.42
N THR A 1072 14.42 58.58 43.80
CA THR A 1072 14.49 57.16 43.44
C THR A 1072 14.34 56.97 41.95
N ARG A 1073 13.42 57.72 41.30
CA ARG A 1073 13.26 57.68 39.84
C ARG A 1073 14.54 58.11 39.11
N GLY A 1074 15.13 59.22 39.52
CA GLY A 1074 16.40 59.70 38.96
C GLY A 1074 17.56 58.73 39.19
N LYS A 1075 17.60 58.06 40.35
CA LYS A 1075 18.57 56.99 40.66
C LYS A 1075 18.40 55.80 39.72
N MET A 1076 17.19 55.26 39.57
CA MET A 1076 16.91 54.09 38.72
C MET A 1076 17.23 54.34 37.25
N ILE A 1077 16.86 55.51 36.72
CA ILE A 1077 17.17 55.90 35.33
C ILE A 1077 18.68 56.07 35.13
N ARG A 1078 19.40 56.63 36.12
CA ARG A 1078 20.86 56.74 36.06
C ARG A 1078 21.55 55.38 36.08
N GLU A 1079 21.10 54.47 36.93
CA GLU A 1079 21.62 53.09 36.98
C GLU A 1079 21.33 52.34 35.67
N ALA A 1080 20.15 52.51 35.09
CA ALA A 1080 19.81 51.94 33.77
C ALA A 1080 20.74 52.47 32.68
N TYR A 1081 20.97 53.79 32.64
CA TYR A 1081 21.91 54.43 31.72
C TYR A 1081 23.33 53.86 31.84
N GLN A 1082 23.84 53.78 33.08
CA GLN A 1082 25.16 53.22 33.36
C GLN A 1082 25.26 51.77 32.90
N MET A 1083 24.22 50.97 33.12
CA MET A 1083 24.18 49.56 32.73
C MET A 1083 24.16 49.40 31.21
N TYR A 1084 23.36 50.19 30.47
CA TYR A 1084 23.42 50.18 28.99
C TYR A 1084 24.79 50.57 28.44
N ARG A 1085 25.40 51.61 29.04
CA ARG A 1085 26.77 52.04 28.70
C ARG A 1085 27.79 50.93 28.97
N ARG A 1086 27.69 50.26 30.11
CA ARG A 1086 28.55 49.13 30.48
C ARG A 1086 28.45 47.99 29.48
N ILE A 1087 27.26 47.63 28.98
CA ILE A 1087 27.11 46.60 27.92
C ILE A 1087 27.90 46.98 26.66
N THR A 1088 27.86 48.25 26.25
CA THR A 1088 28.58 48.69 25.05
C THR A 1088 30.10 48.68 25.19
N PHE A 1089 30.61 48.67 26.42
CA PHE A 1089 32.03 48.66 26.75
C PHE A 1089 32.54 47.25 27.09
N ASP A 1090 31.86 46.55 28.00
CA ASP A 1090 32.23 45.21 28.47
C ASP A 1090 31.97 44.14 27.38
N PHE A 1091 30.94 44.31 26.55
CA PHE A 1091 30.52 43.33 25.53
C PHE A 1091 30.23 43.98 24.16
N PRO A 1092 31.20 44.68 23.55
CA PRO A 1092 30.97 45.58 22.40
C PRO A 1092 30.43 44.88 21.15
N ASP A 1093 30.77 43.59 20.98
CA ASP A 1093 30.37 42.76 19.83
C ASP A 1093 29.06 42.00 20.05
N SER A 1094 28.44 42.12 21.24
CA SER A 1094 27.17 41.45 21.52
C SER A 1094 26.00 42.11 20.78
N ILE A 1095 24.99 41.31 20.42
CA ILE A 1095 23.72 41.83 19.88
C ILE A 1095 23.06 42.80 20.87
N TRP A 1096 23.27 42.57 22.17
CA TRP A 1096 22.74 43.43 23.24
C TRP A 1096 23.44 44.79 23.31
N ALA A 1097 24.73 44.89 22.97
CA ALA A 1097 25.40 46.18 22.81
C ALA A 1097 24.79 47.01 21.67
N LYS A 1098 24.44 46.38 20.54
CA LYS A 1098 23.71 47.07 19.46
C LYS A 1098 22.36 47.61 19.95
N ARG A 1099 21.59 46.80 20.70
CA ARG A 1099 20.30 47.22 21.27
C ARG A 1099 20.47 48.32 22.32
N ALA A 1100 21.49 48.24 23.17
CA ALA A 1100 21.82 49.25 24.17
C ALA A 1100 22.19 50.59 23.51
N ARG A 1101 23.00 50.59 22.43
CA ARG A 1101 23.28 51.81 21.65
C ARG A 1101 22.00 52.46 21.11
N GLY A 1102 21.07 51.64 20.62
CA GLY A 1102 19.75 52.13 20.18
C GLY A 1102 18.94 52.75 21.32
N ARG A 1103 18.92 52.12 22.51
CA ARG A 1103 18.19 52.63 23.68
C ARG A 1103 18.84 53.89 24.28
N LEU A 1104 20.17 53.99 24.24
CA LEU A 1104 20.93 55.17 24.71
C LEU A 1104 20.71 56.41 23.82
N ALA A 1105 20.24 56.24 22.58
CA ALA A 1105 19.85 57.34 21.71
C ALA A 1105 18.43 57.88 22.00
N ASP A 1106 17.71 57.29 22.96
CA ASP A 1106 16.35 57.73 23.33
C ASP A 1106 16.40 59.03 24.15
N PRO A 1107 15.47 60.00 23.91
CA PRO A 1107 15.41 61.26 24.64
C PRO A 1107 15.40 61.15 26.17
N VAL A 1108 14.94 60.02 26.72
CA VAL A 1108 14.94 59.77 28.18
C VAL A 1108 16.34 59.90 28.81
N PHE A 1109 17.42 59.71 28.04
CA PHE A 1109 18.81 59.81 28.54
C PHE A 1109 19.55 61.09 28.13
N GLU A 1110 18.96 61.93 27.27
CA GLU A 1110 19.61 63.12 26.68
C GLU A 1110 20.24 64.03 27.76
N ARG A 1111 19.48 64.33 28.82
CA ARG A 1111 19.96 65.17 29.92
C ARG A 1111 21.12 64.55 30.71
N ILE A 1112 21.16 63.22 30.84
CA ILE A 1112 22.25 62.51 31.54
C ILE A 1112 23.53 62.55 30.68
N ILE A 1113 23.38 62.39 29.36
CA ILE A 1113 24.47 62.43 28.39
C ILE A 1113 25.09 63.84 28.31
N GLU A 1114 24.27 64.90 28.31
CA GLU A 1114 24.74 66.29 28.37
C GLU A 1114 25.64 66.53 29.60
N VAL A 1115 25.17 66.15 30.78
CA VAL A 1115 25.89 66.32 32.05
C VAL A 1115 27.20 65.52 32.08
N GLU A 1116 27.20 64.31 31.50
CA GLU A 1116 28.42 63.49 31.37
C GLU A 1116 29.43 64.11 30.39
N ASN A 1117 28.97 64.65 29.26
CA ASN A 1117 29.82 65.34 28.28
C ASN A 1117 30.46 66.61 28.87
N GLU A 1118 29.68 67.42 29.59
CA GLU A 1118 30.21 68.58 30.32
C GLU A 1118 31.28 68.17 31.36
N ALA A 1119 31.03 67.09 32.12
CA ALA A 1119 31.98 66.57 33.09
C ALA A 1119 33.26 66.05 32.40
N ARG A 1120 33.12 65.41 31.24
CA ARG A 1120 34.25 64.91 30.43
C ARG A 1120 35.07 66.05 29.84
N GLU A 1121 34.44 67.12 29.35
CA GLU A 1121 35.13 68.32 28.85
C GLU A 1121 35.93 68.99 29.96
N ARG A 1122 35.33 69.19 31.15
CA ARG A 1122 36.05 69.72 32.33
C ARG A 1122 37.23 68.83 32.73
N LEU A 1123 37.10 67.51 32.62
CA LEU A 1123 38.16 66.55 32.95
C LEU A 1123 39.28 66.55 31.88
N LEU A 1124 38.93 66.70 30.60
CA LEU A 1124 39.88 66.90 29.51
C LEU A 1124 40.61 68.23 29.62
N GLU A 1125 39.94 69.30 30.04
CA GLU A 1125 40.56 70.59 30.35
C GLU A 1125 41.51 70.50 31.55
N ALA A 1126 41.10 69.82 32.64
CA ALA A 1126 41.97 69.57 33.79
C ALA A 1126 43.20 68.71 33.44
N MET A 1127 43.06 67.72 32.55
CA MET A 1127 44.19 66.92 32.05
C MET A 1127 45.12 67.71 31.12
N LYS A 1128 44.59 68.67 30.35
CA LYS A 1128 45.40 69.60 29.53
C LYS A 1128 46.17 70.62 30.38
N TYR A 1129 45.68 70.93 31.58
CA TYR A 1129 46.34 71.86 32.51
C TYR A 1129 47.50 71.22 33.30
N HIS A 1130 47.57 69.88 33.34
CA HIS A 1130 48.62 69.08 34.01
C HIS A 1130 49.64 68.43 33.05
N ARG A 1131 49.58 68.75 31.76
CA ARG A 1131 50.64 68.54 30.76
C ARG A 1131 51.29 69.87 30.45
#